data_AF-A0AAN5BPQ6-F1
#
_entry.id   AF-A0AAN5BPQ6-F1
#
_cell.length_a   1.000
_cell.length_b   1.000
_cell.length_c   1.000
_cell.angle_alpha   90.00
_cell.angle_beta   90.00
_cell.angle_gamma   90.00
#
_symmetry.space_group_name_H-M   'P 1'
#
loop_
_entity.id
_entity.type
_entity.pdbx_description
1 polymer ?
#
loop_
_entity_poly.entity_id
_entity_poly.type
_entity_poly.pdbx_seq_one_letter_code
_entity_poly.pdbx_strand_id
1 'polypeptide(L)'
;MNHKFASSNKHALRIKNHLNAQEDIEDGKPPFSACTTDREAWRLVVEKDLGRLKWKYLNTQNERDSRPQDLVSRMSTMLSNCQAIPDSEATKSPSQSISNGLRFHSRLQVAGRGCWADDLKCIVFVTPMLIMSWYITGAEIEEAYAIELANYLFTIQDPTDGGFPTHIGGKTTLMGTMLIYVALRLMGIPSDEKHLIKARACFLEMGGAVYLPSWAKFWLSLLGLYGWEGTDPYPVELWFTMPSNPLLDEIRTEIFTEPYSSIKFASLQGCVLECERHQPQSRVLRTASWALSNVWNPWLRPRVLAVSAERRALEIIKASDNTFNGTGLISLDCFLNMIVFYCEEGPNSKKLKQSQERTLEYLWFSPQGMQVQSIHGAHTWNTSFALQTLVISGVSDHPDLRGCTEDAYKFLLEQQFLDDWPDSPPCHRPSRLGGWPFTTRYHGSTCSDCTGEALKAILLVESQTNIPRLSTEKNIRLAIDHMLMIQNASGGYSSFEPIRSGPFLEHLNGTELFANVMTEYDYTETTSSCITALSLFRERDSSYRAEEVVNAIDRGVRFIHQNQQIDGGWLASWGIAYTYGAFFAMEALHCANETYENHAVVKRGCDFILDKQKEDGGWGETIEQEQVACRYVKFELQELLGIAASVVAAQSCARVLKTSEGQYNKVFLLTMDNGHEIVAKLPNPNAGRPHFTTASEVYAWSSRATGSPVGAEYILMEKQPGVMLSDVWDSLKEKQRAQLVLQVVDFEKILAATKFNGFGSLYYKDDLHSSVDTLSLYVDNSGNEVQSTKFSIGPTNHRTFFDFGSGSLDIDRGPWTSVVEFAKAVAKREIATVKSELKYPLMPEGLFYGPRQYQPIAAKKLSTLHNYLKVAPYTLPENSATHASVLWHGDLNLQNIFVDPKEPTRILGIIDWQSNFESLNPVEQQKAKVLHQAQTLHNLYLARSRQINPVVFEAIQGQKTLRHQVSVIPGLTIMDYEPCLNSLLRDIQKEWPSIVGQDSDGASSIPCPLQFSADEVEEQERDVELWAQGVRLMEEFTSDTGCFKHWDGRVNE
;
A
#
# COMPACT_ATOMS: atom_id res chain seq x y z
N MET A 1 -10.23 47.86 -27.85
CA MET A 1 -9.70 46.50 -28.00
C MET A 1 -8.16 46.43 -28.02
N ASN A 2 -7.42 47.43 -27.54
CA ASN A 2 -5.96 47.36 -27.38
C ASN A 2 -5.62 47.79 -25.94
N HIS A 3 -5.10 46.87 -25.10
CA HIS A 3 -4.27 47.12 -23.89
C HIS A 3 -4.05 45.91 -22.96
N LYS A 4 -4.64 44.72 -23.18
CA LYS A 4 -4.53 43.60 -22.21
C LYS A 4 -3.31 42.68 -22.32
N PHE A 5 -2.63 42.60 -23.48
CA PHE A 5 -1.53 41.63 -23.65
C PHE A 5 -0.18 42.06 -23.03
N ALA A 6 0.04 43.34 -22.75
CA ALA A 6 1.33 43.83 -22.24
C ALA A 6 1.43 43.91 -20.70
N SER A 7 0.31 43.94 -19.96
CA SER A 7 0.33 44.13 -18.50
C SER A 7 0.53 42.84 -17.70
N SER A 8 0.11 41.68 -18.21
CA SER A 8 0.25 40.38 -17.52
C SER A 8 1.71 39.92 -17.47
N ASN A 9 2.50 40.21 -18.52
CA ASN A 9 3.87 39.72 -18.65
C ASN A 9 4.85 40.36 -17.65
N LYS A 10 4.55 41.55 -17.11
CA LYS A 10 5.39 42.21 -16.09
C LYS A 10 5.42 41.45 -14.75
N HIS A 11 4.38 40.65 -14.49
CA HIS A 11 4.19 39.94 -13.24
C HIS A 11 4.46 38.45 -13.35
N ALA A 12 4.92 37.96 -14.51
CA ALA A 12 5.35 36.59 -14.75
C ALA A 12 6.80 36.34 -14.29
N LEU A 13 7.24 35.09 -14.40
CA LEU A 13 8.62 34.68 -14.15
C LEU A 13 9.60 35.51 -15.00
N ARG A 14 10.72 35.93 -14.40
CA ARG A 14 11.70 36.79 -15.08
C ARG A 14 12.56 35.96 -16.02
N ILE A 15 12.51 36.28 -17.31
CA ILE A 15 13.32 35.63 -18.35
C ILE A 15 14.50 36.53 -18.71
N LYS A 16 15.67 35.92 -18.92
CA LYS A 16 16.89 36.57 -19.44
C LYS A 16 17.44 35.81 -20.65
N ASN A 17 18.40 36.41 -21.36
CA ASN A 17 19.08 35.81 -22.52
C ASN A 17 18.09 35.32 -23.60
N HIS A 18 17.23 36.21 -24.09
CA HIS A 18 16.25 35.89 -25.12
C HIS A 18 16.94 35.43 -26.43
N LEU A 19 16.54 34.26 -26.94
CA LEU A 19 17.13 33.55 -28.06
C LEU A 19 16.84 34.22 -29.42
N ASN A 20 15.71 34.93 -29.53
CA ASN A 20 15.28 35.60 -30.76
C ASN A 20 14.96 37.09 -30.53
N ALA A 21 15.94 37.86 -30.02
CA ALA A 21 15.78 39.30 -29.81
C ALA A 21 15.85 40.16 -31.11
N GLN A 22 15.70 39.56 -32.30
CA GLN A 22 15.59 40.29 -33.56
C GLN A 22 14.22 40.06 -34.21
N GLU A 23 13.47 41.16 -34.25
CA GLU A 23 12.33 41.54 -35.11
C GLU A 23 11.03 41.81 -34.33
N ASP A 24 10.74 43.11 -34.20
CA ASP A 24 9.42 43.67 -34.01
C ASP A 24 8.51 43.23 -35.17
N ILE A 25 7.95 42.02 -35.07
CA ILE A 25 6.83 41.60 -35.91
C ILE A 25 5.56 41.92 -35.11
N GLU A 26 4.98 43.08 -35.40
CA GLU A 26 3.57 43.34 -35.11
C GLU A 26 2.75 42.25 -35.83
N ASP A 27 1.95 41.52 -35.04
CA ASP A 27 1.12 40.36 -35.40
C ASP A 27 1.86 39.07 -35.84
N GLY A 28 2.07 38.15 -34.87
CA GLY A 28 2.32 36.73 -35.18
C GLY A 28 3.43 36.00 -34.42
N LYS A 29 3.69 36.28 -33.13
CA LYS A 29 4.57 35.40 -32.34
C LYS A 29 3.96 33.99 -32.27
N PRO A 30 4.76 32.92 -32.52
CA PRO A 30 4.28 31.56 -32.36
C PRO A 30 3.82 31.34 -30.91
N PRO A 31 2.78 30.51 -30.68
CA PRO A 31 2.39 30.15 -29.32
C PRO A 31 3.58 29.50 -28.61
N PHE A 32 3.66 29.64 -27.28
CA PHE A 32 4.79 29.09 -26.51
C PHE A 32 4.95 27.58 -26.72
N SER A 33 3.84 26.87 -26.96
CA SER A 33 3.77 25.45 -27.30
C SER A 33 4.43 25.08 -28.63
N ALA A 34 4.73 26.05 -29.50
CA ALA A 34 5.44 25.88 -30.76
C ALA A 34 6.91 26.35 -30.70
N CYS A 35 7.36 26.91 -29.58
CA CYS A 35 8.75 27.31 -29.38
C CYS A 35 9.62 26.09 -29.08
N THR A 36 10.75 25.95 -29.77
CA THR A 36 11.73 24.89 -29.52
C THR A 36 13.14 25.46 -29.43
N THR A 37 14.00 24.87 -28.61
CA THR A 37 15.42 25.21 -28.62
C THR A 37 16.20 24.36 -29.62
N ASP A 38 17.39 24.82 -29.99
CA ASP A 38 18.32 24.02 -30.77
C ASP A 38 18.94 22.91 -29.90
N ARG A 39 18.54 21.66 -30.16
CA ARG A 39 19.01 20.48 -29.42
C ARG A 39 20.53 20.28 -29.52
N GLU A 40 21.16 20.73 -30.60
CA GLU A 40 22.62 20.65 -30.77
C GLU A 40 23.38 21.67 -29.90
N ALA A 41 22.67 22.60 -29.25
CA ALA A 41 23.27 23.60 -28.37
C ALA A 41 23.36 23.16 -26.89
N TRP A 42 22.62 22.11 -26.49
CA TRP A 42 22.60 21.63 -25.11
C TRP A 42 23.81 20.75 -24.78
N ARG A 43 24.42 20.97 -23.62
CA ARG A 43 25.52 20.15 -23.07
C ARG A 43 25.22 19.74 -21.64
N LEU A 44 25.44 18.48 -21.30
CA LEU A 44 25.63 18.08 -19.91
C LEU A 44 27.06 18.45 -19.51
N VAL A 45 27.21 19.23 -18.44
CA VAL A 45 28.49 19.83 -18.04
C VAL A 45 28.86 19.39 -16.64
N VAL A 46 30.09 18.90 -16.48
CA VAL A 46 30.76 18.77 -15.18
C VAL A 46 31.41 20.10 -14.81
N GLU A 47 31.01 20.68 -13.69
CA GLU A 47 31.65 21.86 -13.13
C GLU A 47 32.94 21.52 -12.38
N LYS A 48 33.88 22.47 -12.34
CA LYS A 48 35.17 22.28 -11.66
C LYS A 48 35.04 22.16 -10.14
N ASP A 49 33.99 22.72 -9.55
CA ASP A 49 33.75 22.71 -8.11
C ASP A 49 32.83 21.55 -7.71
N LEU A 50 33.31 20.67 -6.82
CA LEU A 50 32.64 19.45 -6.33
C LEU A 50 32.22 18.43 -7.42
N GLY A 51 32.49 18.69 -8.70
CA GLY A 51 32.11 17.82 -9.81
C GLY A 51 30.60 17.80 -10.08
N ARG A 52 29.93 18.94 -9.89
CA ARG A 52 28.48 19.11 -10.11
C ARG A 52 28.10 18.91 -11.57
N LEU A 53 26.96 18.27 -11.80
CA LEU A 53 26.43 17.99 -13.14
C LEU A 53 25.20 18.86 -13.41
N LYS A 54 25.22 19.62 -14.51
CA LYS A 54 24.06 20.39 -14.96
C LYS A 54 24.00 20.52 -16.47
N TRP A 55 22.79 20.66 -16.99
CA TRP A 55 22.58 21.01 -18.39
C TRP A 55 22.88 22.49 -18.62
N LYS A 56 23.52 22.82 -19.75
CA LYS A 56 23.80 24.19 -20.18
C LYS A 56 23.46 24.36 -21.65
N TYR A 57 22.74 25.44 -21.97
CA TYR A 57 22.49 25.86 -23.34
C TYR A 57 23.61 26.79 -23.84
N LEU A 58 24.17 26.50 -25.02
CA LEU A 58 25.27 27.29 -25.61
C LEU A 58 24.75 28.19 -26.73
N ASN A 59 24.63 29.49 -26.43
CA ASN A 59 24.03 30.48 -27.33
C ASN A 59 24.89 30.81 -28.54
N THR A 60 26.22 30.75 -28.41
CA THR A 60 27.13 31.21 -29.47
C THR A 60 27.85 30.05 -30.15
N GLN A 61 28.14 30.19 -31.46
CA GLN A 61 28.90 29.18 -32.19
C GLN A 61 30.30 28.96 -31.58
N ASN A 62 30.97 30.03 -31.12
CA ASN A 62 32.26 29.93 -30.44
C ASN A 62 32.21 29.06 -29.18
N GLU A 63 31.15 29.17 -28.37
CA GLU A 63 30.97 28.29 -27.21
C GLU A 63 30.75 26.84 -27.63
N ARG A 64 29.93 26.61 -28.66
CA ARG A 64 29.65 25.27 -29.22
C ARG A 64 30.91 24.61 -29.78
N ASP A 65 31.76 25.35 -30.48
CA ASP A 65 33.03 24.88 -31.03
C ASP A 65 34.05 24.58 -29.92
N SER A 66 34.08 25.41 -28.87
CA SER A 66 34.96 25.19 -27.71
C SER A 66 34.57 23.97 -26.86
N ARG A 67 33.32 23.52 -26.99
CA ARG A 67 32.76 22.38 -26.25
C ARG A 67 31.85 21.56 -27.16
N PRO A 68 32.43 20.69 -28.02
CA PRO A 68 31.67 19.78 -28.86
C PRO A 68 30.69 18.93 -28.04
N GLN A 69 29.57 18.55 -28.63
CA GLN A 69 28.57 17.73 -27.94
C GLN A 69 29.08 16.30 -27.75
N ASP A 70 29.18 15.87 -26.49
CA ASP A 70 29.58 14.51 -26.16
C ASP A 70 28.46 13.49 -26.43
N LEU A 71 28.80 12.19 -26.40
CA LEU A 71 27.84 11.13 -26.70
C LEU A 71 26.69 11.11 -25.68
N VAL A 72 26.97 11.36 -24.40
CA VAL A 72 25.98 11.41 -23.33
C VAL A 72 24.93 12.49 -23.62
N SER A 73 25.37 13.70 -23.97
CA SER A 73 24.48 14.80 -24.34
C SER A 73 23.69 14.49 -25.60
N ARG A 74 24.31 13.85 -26.61
CA ARG A 74 23.65 13.46 -27.87
C ARG A 74 22.58 12.38 -27.67
N MET A 75 22.87 11.38 -26.86
CA MET A 75 21.94 10.29 -26.54
C MET A 75 20.75 10.80 -25.73
N SER A 76 21.02 11.62 -24.71
CA SER A 76 19.96 12.21 -23.89
C SER A 76 19.02 13.12 -24.69
N THR A 77 19.49 13.70 -25.81
CA THR A 77 18.67 14.56 -26.69
C THR A 77 18.02 13.82 -27.87
N MET A 78 18.30 12.52 -28.04
CA MET A 78 17.86 11.64 -29.15
C MET A 78 18.01 12.29 -30.53
N LEU A 79 19.15 12.91 -30.82
CA LEU A 79 19.44 13.41 -32.16
C LEU A 79 19.57 12.24 -33.15
N SER A 80 18.78 12.27 -34.23
CA SER A 80 18.49 11.19 -35.19
C SER A 80 19.70 10.56 -35.90
N ASN A 81 20.90 11.13 -35.75
CA ASN A 81 22.15 10.61 -36.29
C ASN A 81 22.88 9.62 -35.35
N CYS A 82 22.19 8.98 -34.41
CA CYS A 82 22.74 7.88 -33.60
C CYS A 82 22.94 6.58 -34.41
N GLN A 83 22.70 6.59 -35.73
CA GLN A 83 23.02 5.50 -36.67
C GLN A 83 24.53 5.17 -36.77
N ALA A 84 25.41 5.97 -36.15
CA ALA A 84 26.85 5.73 -36.10
C ALA A 84 27.30 4.95 -34.86
N ILE A 85 26.50 4.03 -34.31
CA ILE A 85 27.01 3.00 -33.39
C ILE A 85 27.55 1.85 -34.28
N PRO A 86 28.86 1.61 -34.34
CA PRO A 86 29.46 0.72 -35.35
C PRO A 86 29.10 -0.77 -35.25
N ASP A 87 28.34 -1.19 -34.23
CA ASP A 87 28.06 -2.61 -33.92
C ASP A 87 26.55 -2.90 -33.89
N SER A 88 25.83 -2.57 -34.97
CA SER A 88 24.37 -2.76 -35.08
C SER A 88 23.92 -4.10 -35.68
N GLU A 89 24.85 -5.04 -35.92
CA GLU A 89 24.45 -6.37 -36.40
C GLU A 89 23.65 -7.12 -35.33
N ALA A 90 22.59 -7.81 -35.76
CA ALA A 90 21.81 -8.69 -34.89
C ALA A 90 22.73 -9.70 -34.20
N THR A 91 22.70 -9.69 -32.87
CA THR A 91 23.57 -10.55 -32.06
C THR A 91 23.15 -12.01 -32.23
N LYS A 92 24.12 -12.92 -32.31
CA LYS A 92 23.87 -14.35 -32.54
C LYS A 92 23.99 -15.20 -31.26
N SER A 93 24.41 -14.59 -30.15
CA SER A 93 24.59 -15.26 -28.86
C SER A 93 24.38 -14.30 -27.67
N PRO A 94 24.09 -14.81 -26.46
CA PRO A 94 24.05 -14.02 -25.24
C PRO A 94 25.35 -13.28 -24.97
N SER A 95 26.51 -13.93 -25.12
CA SER A 95 27.83 -13.31 -24.88
C SER A 95 28.11 -12.13 -25.81
N GLN A 96 27.73 -12.24 -27.10
CA GLN A 96 27.87 -11.12 -28.04
C GLN A 96 26.94 -9.97 -27.65
N SER A 97 25.72 -10.28 -27.19
CA SER A 97 24.76 -9.27 -26.71
C SER A 97 25.27 -8.52 -25.48
N ILE A 98 25.81 -9.25 -24.51
CA ILE A 98 26.44 -8.67 -23.31
C ILE A 98 27.62 -7.78 -23.70
N SER A 99 28.53 -8.28 -24.56
CA SER A 99 29.70 -7.51 -25.01
C SER A 99 29.32 -6.22 -25.74
N ASN A 100 28.37 -6.28 -26.68
CA ASN A 100 27.89 -5.11 -27.42
C ASN A 100 27.19 -4.12 -26.49
N GLY A 101 26.33 -4.60 -25.59
CA GLY A 101 25.65 -3.78 -24.59
C GLY A 101 26.62 -3.04 -23.68
N LEU A 102 27.65 -3.71 -23.18
CA LEU A 102 28.66 -3.09 -22.31
C LEU A 102 29.59 -2.12 -23.04
N ARG A 103 29.94 -2.41 -24.29
CA ARG A 103 30.68 -1.46 -25.15
C ARG A 103 29.86 -0.22 -25.48
N PHE A 104 28.55 -0.35 -25.61
CA PHE A 104 27.68 0.80 -25.77
C PHE A 104 27.59 1.58 -24.45
N HIS A 105 27.29 0.89 -23.35
CA HIS A 105 27.13 1.49 -22.02
C HIS A 105 28.39 2.20 -21.53
N SER A 106 29.58 1.67 -21.78
CA SER A 106 30.85 2.30 -21.40
C SER A 106 31.09 3.65 -22.08
N ARG A 107 30.56 3.85 -23.29
CA ARG A 107 30.63 5.14 -24.00
C ARG A 107 29.68 6.19 -23.43
N LEU A 108 28.74 5.78 -22.58
CA LEU A 108 27.84 6.68 -21.85
C LEU A 108 28.43 7.14 -20.51
N GLN A 109 29.63 6.71 -20.15
CA GLN A 109 30.31 7.21 -18.96
C GLN A 109 30.60 8.71 -19.12
N VAL A 110 30.29 9.49 -18.09
CA VAL A 110 30.52 10.94 -18.07
C VAL A 110 32.02 11.21 -18.10
N ALA A 111 32.46 11.82 -19.21
CA ALA A 111 33.86 12.11 -19.46
C ALA A 111 34.47 12.97 -18.35
N GLY A 112 35.64 12.56 -17.84
CA GLY A 112 36.35 13.27 -16.78
C GLY A 112 35.75 13.14 -15.38
N ARG A 113 34.65 12.39 -15.21
CA ARG A 113 34.06 12.10 -13.89
C ARG A 113 34.05 10.61 -13.53
N GLY A 114 33.96 9.71 -14.52
CA GLY A 114 33.99 8.27 -14.29
C GLY A 114 32.65 7.67 -13.84
N CYS A 115 31.59 8.48 -13.74
CA CYS A 115 30.25 8.03 -13.32
C CYS A 115 29.28 7.93 -14.51
N TRP A 116 28.09 7.38 -14.25
CA TRP A 116 26.94 7.46 -15.15
C TRP A 116 25.91 8.43 -14.60
N ALA A 117 25.46 9.36 -15.44
CA ALA A 117 24.35 10.26 -15.16
C ALA A 117 23.11 9.74 -15.91
N ASP A 118 21.93 9.91 -15.30
CA ASP A 118 20.69 9.38 -15.86
C ASP A 118 19.49 10.27 -15.49
N ASP A 119 18.40 10.05 -16.21
CA ASP A 119 17.12 10.71 -16.05
C ASP A 119 16.29 10.07 -14.91
N LEU A 120 16.37 10.63 -13.70
CA LEU A 120 15.56 10.19 -12.56
C LEU A 120 14.14 10.79 -12.55
N LYS A 121 13.50 10.87 -13.71
CA LYS A 121 12.11 11.30 -13.81
C LYS A 121 11.17 10.24 -13.22
N CYS A 122 10.28 10.68 -12.34
CA CYS A 122 9.24 9.81 -11.78
C CYS A 122 8.02 10.66 -11.39
N ILE A 123 8.25 11.63 -10.52
CA ILE A 123 7.20 12.53 -10.01
C ILE A 123 7.09 13.75 -10.93
N VAL A 124 5.89 14.05 -11.39
CA VAL A 124 5.64 15.15 -12.34
C VAL A 124 5.46 16.49 -11.61
N PHE A 125 4.78 16.49 -10.46
CA PHE A 125 4.40 17.70 -9.74
C PHE A 125 5.59 18.47 -9.10
N VAL A 126 6.81 17.96 -9.17
CA VAL A 126 8.02 18.65 -8.66
C VAL A 126 8.46 19.77 -9.59
N THR A 127 8.26 19.61 -10.90
CA THR A 127 8.56 20.63 -11.91
C THR A 127 7.76 21.93 -11.68
N PRO A 128 6.41 21.89 -11.51
CA PRO A 128 5.67 23.10 -11.20
C PRO A 128 6.09 23.73 -9.86
N MET A 129 6.46 22.95 -8.85
CA MET A 129 6.93 23.48 -7.55
C MET A 129 8.24 24.28 -7.68
N LEU A 130 9.19 23.85 -8.53
CA LEU A 130 10.38 24.65 -8.83
C LEU A 130 10.02 25.99 -9.47
N ILE A 131 9.13 25.96 -10.48
CA ILE A 131 8.67 27.17 -11.19
C ILE A 131 8.00 28.15 -10.21
N MET A 132 7.17 27.64 -9.29
CA MET A 132 6.56 28.44 -8.24
C MET A 132 7.61 29.05 -7.30
N SER A 133 8.63 28.30 -6.89
CA SER A 133 9.71 28.82 -6.05
C SER A 133 10.57 29.87 -6.77
N TRP A 134 10.88 29.68 -8.04
CA TRP A 134 11.57 30.70 -8.84
C TRP A 134 10.73 31.97 -9.01
N TYR A 135 9.41 31.82 -9.20
CA TYR A 135 8.48 32.93 -9.24
C TYR A 135 8.47 33.72 -7.92
N ILE A 136 8.29 33.03 -6.78
CA ILE A 136 8.26 33.62 -5.43
C ILE A 136 9.55 34.39 -5.15
N THR A 137 10.68 33.80 -5.50
CA THR A 137 12.01 34.35 -5.16
C THR A 137 12.56 35.32 -6.20
N GLY A 138 11.82 35.57 -7.29
CA GLY A 138 12.23 36.47 -8.37
C GLY A 138 13.49 36.01 -9.10
N ALA A 139 13.66 34.70 -9.29
CA ALA A 139 14.78 34.13 -10.05
C ALA A 139 14.73 34.61 -11.52
N GLU A 140 15.91 34.80 -12.11
CA GLU A 140 16.05 35.16 -13.53
C GLU A 140 16.53 33.95 -14.32
N ILE A 141 15.63 33.38 -15.11
CA ILE A 141 15.80 32.09 -15.80
C ILE A 141 16.14 32.33 -17.27
N GLU A 142 17.07 31.57 -17.83
CA GLU A 142 17.36 31.72 -19.27
C GLU A 142 16.20 31.20 -20.10
N GLU A 143 15.89 31.88 -21.20
CA GLU A 143 14.74 31.56 -22.05
C GLU A 143 14.75 30.11 -22.54
N ALA A 144 15.93 29.55 -22.83
CA ALA A 144 16.08 28.16 -23.24
C ALA A 144 15.51 27.15 -22.21
N TYR A 145 15.76 27.36 -20.92
CA TYR A 145 15.22 26.50 -19.87
C TYR A 145 13.70 26.64 -19.76
N ALA A 146 13.20 27.88 -19.84
CA ALA A 146 11.76 28.14 -19.77
C ALA A 146 11.02 27.49 -20.96
N ILE A 147 11.57 27.58 -22.17
CA ILE A 147 11.00 26.91 -23.36
C ILE A 147 10.92 25.40 -23.13
N GLU A 148 12.03 24.77 -22.75
CA GLU A 148 12.07 23.32 -22.64
C GLU A 148 11.29 22.78 -21.43
N LEU A 149 11.17 23.55 -20.34
CA LEU A 149 10.28 23.22 -19.22
C LEU A 149 8.81 23.20 -19.65
N ALA A 150 8.36 24.19 -20.42
CA ALA A 150 6.97 24.17 -20.90
C ALA A 150 6.76 23.08 -21.94
N ASN A 151 7.73 22.82 -22.83
CA ASN A 151 7.65 21.75 -23.82
C ASN A 151 7.46 20.38 -23.16
N TYR A 152 8.19 20.11 -22.07
CA TYR A 152 7.99 18.91 -21.28
C TYR A 152 6.56 18.84 -20.73
N LEU A 153 6.10 19.91 -20.07
CA LEU A 153 4.76 19.96 -19.51
C LEU A 153 3.69 19.76 -20.60
N PHE A 154 3.78 20.42 -21.75
CA PHE A 154 2.83 20.21 -22.85
C PHE A 154 2.87 18.80 -23.44
N THR A 155 4.04 18.16 -23.48
CA THR A 155 4.22 16.80 -24.04
C THR A 155 3.53 15.74 -23.21
N ILE A 156 3.47 15.92 -21.88
CA ILE A 156 2.86 14.95 -20.97
C ILE A 156 1.36 15.19 -20.72
N GLN A 157 0.75 16.17 -21.38
CA GLN A 157 -0.68 16.41 -21.26
C GLN A 157 -1.46 15.27 -21.89
N ASP A 158 -2.49 14.78 -21.21
CA ASP A 158 -3.39 13.79 -21.80
C ASP A 158 -4.14 14.42 -23.00
N PRO A 159 -4.08 13.83 -24.20
CA PRO A 159 -4.69 14.44 -25.38
C PRO A 159 -6.24 14.41 -25.35
N THR A 160 -6.82 13.49 -24.56
CA THR A 160 -8.25 13.19 -24.48
C THR A 160 -8.96 14.15 -23.54
N ASP A 161 -8.57 14.17 -22.26
CA ASP A 161 -9.21 15.00 -21.24
C ASP A 161 -8.49 16.34 -21.01
N GLY A 162 -7.23 16.46 -21.44
CA GLY A 162 -6.41 17.66 -21.25
C GLY A 162 -5.84 17.81 -19.84
N GLY A 163 -5.96 16.78 -19.02
CA GLY A 163 -5.40 16.72 -17.68
C GLY A 163 -3.94 16.32 -17.65
N PHE A 164 -3.41 16.25 -16.44
CA PHE A 164 -2.03 15.87 -16.18
C PHE A 164 -1.92 14.92 -14.97
N PRO A 165 -0.97 13.97 -15.01
CA PRO A 165 -0.76 13.05 -13.90
C PRO A 165 0.16 13.62 -12.81
N THR A 166 0.18 12.97 -11.65
CA THR A 166 1.13 13.26 -10.55
C THR A 166 2.48 12.56 -10.73
N HIS A 167 2.51 11.47 -11.49
CA HIS A 167 3.70 10.68 -11.80
C HIS A 167 3.65 10.16 -13.24
N ILE A 168 4.81 9.80 -13.79
CA ILE A 168 4.93 9.35 -15.18
C ILE A 168 4.19 8.03 -15.38
N GLY A 169 3.41 7.95 -16.46
CA GLY A 169 2.58 6.78 -16.78
C GLY A 169 1.26 6.73 -15.99
N GLY A 170 1.07 7.61 -15.01
CA GLY A 170 -0.19 7.73 -14.27
C GLY A 170 -1.30 8.39 -15.09
N LYS A 171 -2.53 8.31 -14.56
CA LYS A 171 -3.71 8.98 -15.14
C LYS A 171 -3.80 10.44 -14.72
N THR A 172 -4.67 11.20 -15.40
CA THR A 172 -5.06 12.55 -15.00
C THR A 172 -5.48 12.64 -13.53
N THR A 173 -4.97 13.66 -12.85
CA THR A 173 -5.25 14.00 -11.44
C THR A 173 -5.59 15.49 -11.33
N LEU A 174 -6.44 15.86 -10.39
CA LEU A 174 -6.73 17.25 -10.03
C LEU A 174 -5.44 17.95 -9.56
N MET A 175 -4.66 17.32 -8.68
CA MET A 175 -3.39 17.90 -8.21
C MET A 175 -2.41 18.15 -9.36
N GLY A 176 -2.12 17.14 -10.19
CA GLY A 176 -1.20 17.26 -11.31
C GLY A 176 -1.66 18.34 -12.28
N THR A 177 -2.94 18.32 -12.64
CA THR A 177 -3.51 19.28 -13.60
C THR A 177 -3.44 20.72 -13.09
N MET A 178 -3.81 20.94 -11.83
CA MET A 178 -3.84 22.27 -11.24
C MET A 178 -2.44 22.87 -11.09
N LEU A 179 -1.48 22.11 -10.53
CA LEU A 179 -0.14 22.64 -10.27
C LEU A 179 0.60 22.97 -11.57
N ILE A 180 0.45 22.14 -12.60
CA ILE A 180 1.03 22.39 -13.93
C ILE A 180 0.36 23.59 -14.59
N TYR A 181 -0.97 23.69 -14.54
CA TYR A 181 -1.69 24.86 -15.06
C TYR A 181 -1.15 26.15 -14.42
N VAL A 182 -1.07 26.20 -13.08
CA VAL A 182 -0.57 27.37 -12.37
C VAL A 182 0.88 27.67 -12.75
N ALA A 183 1.75 26.67 -12.81
CA ALA A 183 3.15 26.89 -13.21
C ALA A 183 3.28 27.47 -14.64
N LEU A 184 2.52 26.97 -15.61
CA LEU A 184 2.51 27.50 -16.98
C LEU A 184 2.00 28.96 -17.00
N ARG A 185 0.97 29.29 -16.20
CA ARG A 185 0.50 30.68 -16.04
C ARG A 185 1.59 31.58 -15.44
N LEU A 186 2.32 31.11 -14.43
CA LEU A 186 3.43 31.84 -13.81
C LEU A 186 4.61 32.07 -14.79
N MET A 187 4.81 31.18 -15.75
CA MET A 187 5.79 31.35 -16.85
C MET A 187 5.37 32.37 -17.90
N GLY A 188 4.14 32.92 -17.81
CA GLY A 188 3.61 33.92 -18.73
C GLY A 188 2.76 33.36 -19.88
N ILE A 189 2.44 32.06 -19.86
CA ILE A 189 1.58 31.44 -20.88
C ILE A 189 0.13 31.90 -20.66
N PRO A 190 -0.56 32.40 -21.68
CA PRO A 190 -1.87 33.03 -21.51
C PRO A 190 -2.98 31.99 -21.25
N SER A 191 -4.02 32.41 -20.53
CA SER A 191 -5.12 31.53 -20.08
C SER A 191 -6.06 31.06 -21.21
N ASP A 192 -5.90 31.61 -22.42
CA ASP A 192 -6.58 31.22 -23.66
C ASP A 192 -5.71 30.34 -24.59
N GLU A 193 -4.50 29.96 -24.15
CA GLU A 193 -3.70 28.94 -24.84
C GLU A 193 -4.47 27.60 -24.86
N LYS A 194 -4.47 26.92 -26.01
CA LYS A 194 -5.25 25.69 -26.25
C LYS A 194 -5.04 24.62 -25.17
N HIS A 195 -3.79 24.41 -24.75
CA HIS A 195 -3.43 23.45 -23.70
C HIS A 195 -4.05 23.83 -22.34
N LEU A 196 -4.03 25.12 -21.99
CA LEU A 196 -4.53 25.64 -20.73
C LEU A 196 -6.05 25.68 -20.67
N ILE A 197 -6.73 25.95 -21.79
CA ILE A 197 -8.20 25.87 -21.87
C ILE A 197 -8.67 24.46 -21.51
N LYS A 198 -8.04 23.42 -22.09
CA LYS A 198 -8.40 22.02 -21.80
C LYS A 198 -8.10 21.65 -20.35
N ALA A 199 -6.92 21.99 -19.85
CA ALA A 199 -6.53 21.72 -18.46
C ALA A 199 -7.50 22.38 -17.46
N ARG A 200 -7.91 23.63 -17.73
CA ARG A 200 -8.90 24.35 -16.93
C ARG A 200 -10.26 23.69 -16.96
N ALA A 201 -10.74 23.28 -18.13
CA ALA A 201 -11.99 22.52 -18.21
C ALA A 201 -11.92 21.24 -17.37
N CYS A 202 -10.82 20.48 -17.50
CA CYS A 202 -10.59 19.24 -16.77
C CYS A 202 -10.62 19.43 -15.25
N PHE A 203 -9.81 20.34 -14.67
CA PHE A 203 -9.78 20.48 -13.22
C PHE A 203 -11.06 21.12 -12.65
N LEU A 204 -11.77 21.95 -13.42
CA LEU A 204 -13.04 22.54 -12.98
C LEU A 204 -14.16 21.49 -12.92
N GLU A 205 -14.16 20.53 -13.84
CA GLU A 205 -15.06 19.36 -13.80
C GLU A 205 -14.79 18.49 -12.56
N MET A 206 -13.54 18.42 -12.11
CA MET A 206 -13.14 17.74 -10.86
C MET A 206 -13.41 18.57 -9.58
N GLY A 207 -14.06 19.73 -9.70
CA GLY A 207 -14.44 20.59 -8.57
C GLY A 207 -13.45 21.70 -8.22
N GLY A 208 -12.41 21.90 -9.03
CA GLY A 208 -11.43 22.98 -8.88
C GLY A 208 -10.56 22.86 -7.62
N ALA A 209 -9.91 23.97 -7.24
CA ALA A 209 -8.89 23.98 -6.19
C ALA A 209 -9.39 23.64 -4.76
N VAL A 210 -10.71 23.55 -4.54
CA VAL A 210 -11.31 23.22 -3.24
C VAL A 210 -10.88 21.83 -2.74
N TYR A 211 -10.82 20.85 -3.65
CA TYR A 211 -10.63 19.44 -3.31
C TYR A 211 -9.18 18.96 -3.46
N LEU A 212 -8.23 19.89 -3.55
CA LEU A 212 -6.81 19.57 -3.67
C LEU A 212 -6.26 18.88 -2.40
N PRO A 213 -5.30 17.96 -2.54
CA PRO A 213 -4.52 17.43 -1.41
C PRO A 213 -3.74 18.54 -0.68
N SER A 214 -3.37 18.28 0.58
CA SER A 214 -2.73 19.23 1.51
C SER A 214 -1.48 19.87 0.92
N TRP A 215 -0.62 19.09 0.26
CA TRP A 215 0.61 19.59 -0.38
C TRP A 215 0.33 20.62 -1.48
N ALA A 216 -0.67 20.39 -2.33
CA ALA A 216 -1.02 21.33 -3.37
C ALA A 216 -1.62 22.62 -2.77
N LYS A 217 -2.48 22.48 -1.75
CA LYS A 217 -3.03 23.64 -1.02
C LYS A 217 -1.94 24.48 -0.35
N PHE A 218 -0.91 23.84 0.21
CA PHE A 218 0.25 24.51 0.80
C PHE A 218 0.96 25.39 -0.25
N TRP A 219 1.29 24.83 -1.41
CA TRP A 219 1.96 25.59 -2.48
C TRP A 219 1.10 26.73 -3.04
N LEU A 220 -0.20 26.51 -3.24
CA LEU A 220 -1.11 27.57 -3.64
C LEU A 220 -1.26 28.65 -2.56
N SER A 221 -1.14 28.30 -1.28
CA SER A 221 -1.18 29.26 -0.17
C SER A 221 0.08 30.14 -0.12
N LEU A 222 1.27 29.60 -0.44
CA LEU A 222 2.49 30.39 -0.60
C LEU A 222 2.36 31.47 -1.70
N LEU A 223 1.64 31.16 -2.78
CA LEU A 223 1.32 32.10 -3.86
C LEU A 223 0.12 33.01 -3.54
N GLY A 224 -0.57 32.80 -2.41
CA GLY A 224 -1.81 33.49 -2.09
C GLY A 224 -2.99 33.13 -3.00
N LEU A 225 -2.92 32.01 -3.71
CA LEU A 225 -4.00 31.47 -4.55
C LEU A 225 -5.00 30.61 -3.76
N TYR A 226 -4.66 30.26 -2.53
CA TYR A 226 -5.50 29.52 -1.59
C TYR A 226 -5.33 30.11 -0.18
N GLY A 227 -6.37 30.09 0.64
CA GLY A 227 -6.30 30.61 2.01
C GLY A 227 -5.68 29.61 2.98
N TRP A 228 -4.68 30.04 3.78
CA TRP A 228 -4.03 29.21 4.82
C TRP A 228 -5.02 28.53 5.78
N GLU A 229 -6.15 29.18 6.07
CA GLU A 229 -7.19 28.63 6.95
C GLU A 229 -7.81 27.32 6.42
N GLY A 230 -7.70 27.05 5.13
CA GLY A 230 -8.24 25.84 4.50
C GLY A 230 -7.23 24.72 4.30
N THR A 231 -6.02 24.86 4.86
CA THR A 231 -4.98 23.82 4.85
C THR A 231 -4.95 23.08 6.18
N ASP A 232 -4.27 21.93 6.22
CA ASP A 232 -3.96 21.30 7.51
C ASP A 232 -3.07 22.24 8.36
N PRO A 233 -3.13 22.17 9.70
CA PRO A 233 -2.47 23.15 10.53
C PRO A 233 -0.97 22.90 10.52
N TYR A 234 -0.26 23.68 9.72
CA TYR A 234 1.19 23.79 9.78
C TYR A 234 1.59 24.69 10.96
N PRO A 235 2.75 24.44 11.61
CA PRO A 235 3.37 25.42 12.48
C PRO A 235 3.41 26.79 11.76
N VAL A 236 2.91 27.85 12.40
CA VAL A 236 2.79 29.19 11.78
C VAL A 236 4.12 29.77 11.37
N GLU A 237 5.19 29.22 11.92
CA GLU A 237 6.58 29.49 11.61
C GLU A 237 6.92 29.21 10.13
N LEU A 238 6.05 28.48 9.41
CA LEU A 238 6.15 28.17 7.98
C LEU A 238 5.22 29.04 7.10
N TRP A 239 4.43 29.95 7.67
CA TRP A 239 3.41 30.69 6.92
C TRP A 239 4.03 31.88 6.19
N PHE A 240 4.10 31.78 4.88
CA PHE A 240 4.49 32.87 3.98
C PHE A 240 3.41 33.04 2.91
N THR A 241 3.20 34.27 2.41
CA THR A 241 2.26 34.50 1.30
C THR A 241 2.77 35.62 0.42
N MET A 242 2.83 35.36 -0.89
CA MET A 242 3.14 36.39 -1.86
C MET A 242 2.11 37.51 -1.84
N PRO A 243 2.54 38.79 -1.90
CA PRO A 243 1.62 39.89 -2.12
C PRO A 243 0.82 39.68 -3.41
N SER A 244 -0.45 40.05 -3.39
CA SER A 244 -1.31 39.97 -4.58
C SER A 244 -0.74 40.80 -5.73
N ASN A 245 -0.95 40.32 -6.94
CA ASN A 245 -0.63 41.03 -8.17
C ASN A 245 -1.63 40.65 -9.27
N PRO A 246 -1.69 41.40 -10.39
CA PRO A 246 -2.67 41.17 -11.45
C PRO A 246 -2.70 39.75 -12.03
N LEU A 247 -1.55 39.06 -12.12
CA LEU A 247 -1.50 37.69 -12.63
C LEU A 247 -2.10 36.71 -11.62
N LEU A 248 -1.76 36.83 -10.34
CA LEU A 248 -2.33 35.99 -9.28
C LEU A 248 -3.84 36.24 -9.12
N ASP A 249 -4.28 37.50 -9.26
CA ASP A 249 -5.70 37.86 -9.27
C ASP A 249 -6.44 37.20 -10.45
N GLU A 250 -5.83 37.14 -11.63
CA GLU A 250 -6.39 36.43 -12.78
C GLU A 250 -6.52 34.92 -12.48
N ILE A 251 -5.44 34.28 -12.01
CA ILE A 251 -5.42 32.85 -11.68
C ILE A 251 -6.49 32.49 -10.64
N ARG A 252 -6.74 33.33 -9.63
CA ARG A 252 -7.83 33.11 -8.65
C ARG A 252 -9.22 33.02 -9.30
N THR A 253 -9.44 33.68 -10.43
CA THR A 253 -10.70 33.57 -11.17
C THR A 253 -10.78 32.33 -12.06
N GLU A 254 -9.65 31.66 -12.28
CA GLU A 254 -9.52 30.53 -13.20
C GLU A 254 -9.62 29.17 -12.49
N ILE A 255 -9.17 29.08 -11.22
CA ILE A 255 -8.91 27.79 -10.54
C ILE A 255 -10.06 27.28 -9.63
N PHE A 256 -11.09 28.09 -9.40
CA PHE A 256 -12.24 27.74 -8.56
C PHE A 256 -13.54 27.73 -9.38
N THR A 257 -14.47 26.87 -8.98
CA THR A 257 -15.82 26.81 -9.56
C THR A 257 -16.73 27.95 -9.06
N GLU A 258 -16.43 28.50 -7.89
CA GLU A 258 -17.12 29.64 -7.27
C GLU A 258 -16.19 30.87 -7.22
N PRO A 259 -16.74 32.11 -7.13
CA PRO A 259 -15.93 33.31 -6.99
C PRO A 259 -15.03 33.23 -5.75
N TYR A 260 -13.72 33.49 -5.92
CA TYR A 260 -12.71 33.42 -4.84
C TYR A 260 -13.13 34.10 -3.53
N SER A 261 -13.77 35.28 -3.62
CA SER A 261 -14.22 36.06 -2.47
C SER A 261 -15.36 35.43 -1.68
N SER A 262 -16.09 34.47 -2.25
CA SER A 262 -17.19 33.75 -1.60
C SER A 262 -16.74 32.51 -0.83
N ILE A 263 -15.51 32.05 -1.07
CA ILE A 263 -14.98 30.80 -0.51
C ILE A 263 -14.65 30.98 0.96
N LYS A 264 -15.21 30.11 1.81
CA LYS A 264 -14.91 30.03 3.24
C LYS A 264 -13.80 29.02 3.48
N PHE A 265 -12.54 29.43 3.29
CA PHE A 265 -11.38 28.51 3.38
C PHE A 265 -11.34 27.68 4.68
N ALA A 266 -11.68 28.27 5.83
CA ALA A 266 -11.70 27.57 7.11
C ALA A 266 -12.60 26.30 7.14
N SER A 267 -13.65 26.24 6.31
CA SER A 267 -14.50 25.04 6.23
C SER A 267 -13.96 23.96 5.28
N LEU A 268 -12.84 24.20 4.60
CA LEU A 268 -12.23 23.31 3.60
C LEU A 268 -11.02 22.53 4.14
N GLN A 269 -10.69 22.70 5.43
CA GLN A 269 -9.64 21.92 6.09
C GLN A 269 -9.95 20.41 6.00
N GLY A 270 -8.97 19.60 5.57
CA GLY A 270 -9.13 18.16 5.35
C GLY A 270 -10.03 17.76 4.16
N CYS A 271 -10.56 18.72 3.41
CA CYS A 271 -11.40 18.48 2.24
C CYS A 271 -10.54 18.10 1.03
N VAL A 272 -10.56 16.83 0.62
CA VAL A 272 -9.77 16.32 -0.51
C VAL A 272 -10.66 15.41 -1.34
N LEU A 273 -10.44 15.42 -2.66
CA LEU A 273 -11.13 14.53 -3.57
C LEU A 273 -10.81 13.07 -3.21
N GLU A 274 -11.84 12.26 -2.97
CA GLU A 274 -11.67 10.91 -2.42
C GLU A 274 -10.78 10.02 -3.30
N CYS A 275 -10.84 10.15 -4.63
CA CYS A 275 -9.99 9.38 -5.53
C CYS A 275 -8.51 9.78 -5.49
N GLU A 276 -8.17 10.94 -4.91
CA GLU A 276 -6.77 11.37 -4.69
C GLU A 276 -6.29 11.10 -3.26
N ARG A 277 -7.19 10.66 -2.37
CA ARG A 277 -6.85 10.35 -0.98
C ARG A 277 -6.35 8.91 -0.89
N HIS A 278 -5.06 8.71 -1.12
CA HIS A 278 -4.40 7.41 -0.94
C HIS A 278 -4.15 7.07 0.53
N GLN A 279 -3.92 8.08 1.38
CA GLN A 279 -3.69 7.91 2.81
C GLN A 279 -4.75 8.68 3.63
N PRO A 280 -5.70 7.99 4.29
CA PRO A 280 -6.68 8.67 5.12
C PRO A 280 -6.04 9.23 6.39
N GLN A 281 -6.42 10.46 6.76
CA GLN A 281 -5.98 11.04 8.03
C GLN A 281 -6.51 10.20 9.21
N SER A 282 -5.65 9.84 10.16
CA SER A 282 -6.08 9.11 11.36
C SER A 282 -6.97 9.97 12.27
N ARG A 283 -7.70 9.33 13.18
CA ARG A 283 -8.45 10.07 14.23
C ARG A 283 -7.50 10.90 15.10
N VAL A 284 -6.30 10.39 15.38
CA VAL A 284 -5.28 11.10 16.18
C VAL A 284 -4.88 12.40 15.50
N LEU A 285 -4.53 12.33 14.21
CA LEU A 285 -4.15 13.52 13.44
C LEU A 285 -5.31 14.50 13.33
N ARG A 286 -6.54 14.04 13.01
CA ARG A 286 -7.70 14.95 12.92
C ARG A 286 -7.98 15.68 14.24
N THR A 287 -7.89 14.99 15.38
CA THR A 287 -8.06 15.61 16.69
C THR A 287 -6.92 16.58 17.01
N ALA A 288 -5.67 16.22 16.71
CA ALA A 288 -4.52 17.10 16.88
C ALA A 288 -4.64 18.35 16.01
N SER A 289 -5.00 18.19 14.75
CA SER A 289 -5.22 19.28 13.80
C SER A 289 -6.34 20.20 14.27
N TRP A 290 -7.47 19.64 14.71
CA TRP A 290 -8.56 20.43 15.26
C TRP A 290 -8.12 21.23 16.50
N ALA A 291 -7.39 20.60 17.42
CA ALA A 291 -6.88 21.27 18.62
C ALA A 291 -5.87 22.38 18.27
N LEU A 292 -5.01 22.15 17.29
CA LEU A 292 -4.06 23.15 16.80
C LEU A 292 -4.80 24.37 16.22
N SER A 293 -5.75 24.15 15.31
CA SER A 293 -6.50 25.22 14.64
C SER A 293 -7.45 25.97 15.58
N ASN A 294 -8.16 25.28 16.47
CA ASN A 294 -9.28 25.87 17.24
C ASN A 294 -8.90 26.24 18.68
N VAL A 295 -7.82 25.69 19.23
CA VAL A 295 -7.42 25.90 20.64
C VAL A 295 -6.03 26.53 20.72
N TRP A 296 -5.00 25.87 20.16
CA TRP A 296 -3.62 26.32 20.31
C TRP A 296 -3.36 27.65 19.62
N ASN A 297 -3.61 27.72 18.30
CA ASN A 297 -3.31 28.89 17.49
C ASN A 297 -4.08 30.16 17.95
N PRO A 298 -5.39 30.10 18.27
CA PRO A 298 -6.14 31.31 18.63
C PRO A 298 -5.95 31.72 20.10
N TRP A 299 -5.73 30.77 21.03
CA TRP A 299 -5.85 31.04 22.47
C TRP A 299 -4.60 30.76 23.29
N LEU A 300 -3.85 29.69 22.99
CA LEU A 300 -2.80 29.19 23.89
C LEU A 300 -1.38 29.51 23.45
N ARG A 301 -1.13 29.82 22.17
CA ARG A 301 0.23 30.02 21.62
C ARG A 301 0.82 31.39 21.98
N PRO A 302 1.79 31.48 22.91
CA PRO A 302 2.42 32.75 23.24
C PRO A 302 3.35 33.20 22.10
N ARG A 303 3.36 34.49 21.78
CA ARG A 303 4.22 35.05 20.72
C ARG A 303 5.71 34.75 20.93
N VAL A 304 6.17 34.73 22.18
CA VAL A 304 7.58 34.42 22.51
C VAL A 304 7.95 32.99 22.13
N LEU A 305 7.03 32.04 22.34
CA LEU A 305 7.26 30.63 21.97
C LEU A 305 7.30 30.48 20.45
N ALA A 306 6.37 31.12 19.73
CA ALA A 306 6.36 31.12 18.26
C ALA A 306 7.68 31.67 17.68
N VAL A 307 8.11 32.86 18.10
CA VAL A 307 9.39 33.44 17.63
C VAL A 307 10.60 32.56 17.99
N SER A 308 10.57 31.88 19.14
CA SER A 308 11.62 30.93 19.52
C SER A 308 11.61 29.69 18.62
N ALA A 309 10.44 29.20 18.25
CA ALA A 309 10.29 28.07 17.33
C ALA A 309 10.71 28.44 15.90
N GLU A 310 10.38 29.64 15.42
CA GLU A 310 10.83 30.17 14.12
C GLU A 310 12.34 30.21 14.04
N ARG A 311 12.98 30.78 15.07
CA ARG A 311 14.44 30.83 15.16
C ARG A 311 15.05 29.43 15.13
N ARG A 312 14.47 28.49 15.89
CA ARG A 312 14.95 27.12 15.93
C ARG A 312 14.79 26.41 14.58
N ALA A 313 13.66 26.60 13.90
CA ALA A 313 13.43 26.05 12.56
C ALA A 313 14.44 26.63 11.56
N LEU A 314 14.72 27.93 11.62
CA LEU A 314 15.72 28.57 10.77
C LEU A 314 17.14 28.06 11.03
N GLU A 315 17.52 27.85 12.30
CA GLU A 315 18.80 27.23 12.66
C GLU A 315 18.93 25.83 12.06
N ILE A 316 17.87 25.03 12.13
CA ILE A 316 17.81 23.69 11.54
C ILE A 316 17.94 23.75 10.01
N ILE A 317 17.22 24.65 9.35
CA ILE A 317 17.27 24.85 7.89
C ILE A 317 18.67 25.27 7.45
N LYS A 318 19.30 26.23 8.14
CA LYS A 318 20.67 26.67 7.85
C LYS A 318 21.69 25.56 8.06
N ALA A 319 21.54 24.77 9.13
CA ALA A 319 22.40 23.63 9.38
C ALA A 319 22.22 22.53 8.33
N SER A 320 20.97 22.25 7.92
CA SER A 320 20.64 21.32 6.84
C SER A 320 21.24 21.78 5.51
N ASP A 321 21.02 23.03 5.10
CA ASP A 321 21.59 23.56 3.86
C ASP A 321 23.12 23.46 3.83
N ASN A 322 23.80 23.80 4.93
CA ASN A 322 25.25 23.63 5.03
C ASN A 322 25.67 22.16 4.90
N THR A 323 24.88 21.25 5.46
CA THR A 323 25.10 19.79 5.40
C THR A 323 25.02 19.27 3.98
N PHE A 324 23.98 19.66 3.24
CA PHE A 324 23.71 19.19 1.88
C PHE A 324 24.39 20.02 0.79
N ASN A 325 25.35 20.89 1.16
CA ASN A 325 25.96 21.86 0.27
C ASN A 325 24.90 22.60 -0.58
N GLY A 326 23.81 22.96 0.10
CA GLY A 326 22.52 23.53 -0.34
C GLY A 326 21.87 22.93 -1.57
N THR A 327 22.18 21.67 -1.86
CA THR A 327 21.34 20.87 -2.76
C THR A 327 20.09 20.36 -2.08
N GLY A 328 20.02 20.37 -0.74
CA GLY A 328 18.96 19.70 0.01
C GLY A 328 19.12 18.18 0.02
N LEU A 329 18.32 17.48 0.82
CA LEU A 329 18.26 16.02 0.77
C LEU A 329 17.60 15.57 -0.53
N ILE A 330 16.55 16.27 -0.94
CA ILE A 330 15.81 16.12 -2.19
C ILE A 330 15.55 17.50 -2.81
N SER A 331 14.91 17.54 -3.98
CA SER A 331 14.62 18.80 -4.67
C SER A 331 13.64 19.69 -3.89
N LEU A 332 12.63 19.11 -3.24
CA LEU A 332 11.60 19.87 -2.54
C LEU A 332 12.13 20.69 -1.35
N ASP A 333 12.99 20.11 -0.50
CA ASP A 333 13.57 20.88 0.60
C ASP A 333 14.57 21.92 0.07
N CYS A 334 15.28 21.66 -1.03
CA CYS A 334 16.06 22.71 -1.72
C CYS A 334 15.18 23.91 -2.11
N PHE A 335 14.02 23.66 -2.70
CA PHE A 335 13.11 24.69 -3.18
C PHE A 335 12.48 25.49 -2.04
N LEU A 336 12.09 24.81 -0.95
CA LEU A 336 11.55 25.45 0.24
C LEU A 336 12.62 26.25 1.00
N ASN A 337 13.83 25.71 1.14
CA ASN A 337 14.96 26.43 1.74
C ASN A 337 15.28 27.71 0.95
N MET A 338 15.17 27.67 -0.39
CA MET A 338 15.33 28.85 -1.24
C MET A 338 14.32 29.96 -0.89
N ILE A 339 13.05 29.60 -0.66
CA ILE A 339 12.01 30.54 -0.23
C ILE A 339 12.33 31.08 1.17
N VAL A 340 12.79 30.24 2.09
CA VAL A 340 13.19 30.66 3.44
C VAL A 340 14.34 31.67 3.39
N PHE A 341 15.38 31.43 2.58
CA PHE A 341 16.47 32.40 2.40
C PHE A 341 16.01 33.71 1.75
N TYR A 342 15.02 33.66 0.86
CA TYR A 342 14.39 34.86 0.33
C TYR A 342 13.67 35.66 1.43
N CYS A 343 12.90 34.99 2.29
CA CYS A 343 12.19 35.64 3.40
C CYS A 343 13.16 36.24 4.43
N GLU A 344 14.22 35.51 4.77
CA GLU A 344 15.15 35.86 5.85
C GLU A 344 16.24 36.85 5.43
N GLU A 345 16.83 36.66 4.25
CA GLU A 345 17.98 37.46 3.81
C GLU A 345 17.62 38.46 2.70
N GLY A 346 16.43 38.35 2.13
CA GLY A 346 15.92 39.23 1.08
C GLY A 346 16.34 38.84 -0.35
N PRO A 347 15.75 39.49 -1.37
CA PRO A 347 15.89 39.13 -2.79
C PRO A 347 17.30 39.29 -3.37
N ASN A 348 18.17 40.06 -2.70
CA ASN A 348 19.51 40.38 -3.17
C ASN A 348 20.61 39.61 -2.42
N SER A 349 20.24 38.65 -1.56
CA SER A 349 21.22 37.92 -0.78
C SER A 349 22.08 37.00 -1.65
N LYS A 350 23.36 36.89 -1.30
CA LYS A 350 24.30 35.98 -1.97
C LYS A 350 23.82 34.53 -1.84
N LYS A 351 23.26 34.17 -0.68
CA LYS A 351 22.78 32.81 -0.40
C LYS A 351 21.62 32.44 -1.30
N LEU A 352 20.65 33.34 -1.48
CA LEU A 352 19.52 33.12 -2.38
C LEU A 352 20.00 32.91 -3.82
N LYS A 353 20.91 33.75 -4.31
CA LYS A 353 21.46 33.62 -5.67
C LYS A 353 22.19 32.28 -5.87
N GLN A 354 22.91 31.82 -4.85
CA GLN A 354 23.52 30.49 -4.87
C GLN A 354 22.48 29.36 -4.87
N SER A 355 21.40 29.49 -4.08
CA SER A 355 20.32 28.51 -4.04
C SER A 355 19.57 28.45 -5.39
N GLN A 356 19.28 29.60 -6.00
CA GLN A 356 18.70 29.69 -7.35
C GLN A 356 19.57 28.97 -8.39
N GLU A 357 20.90 29.18 -8.39
CA GLU A 357 21.81 28.49 -9.30
C GLU A 357 21.85 26.97 -9.03
N ARG A 358 21.85 26.55 -7.76
CA ARG A 358 21.87 25.13 -7.37
C ARG A 358 20.64 24.36 -7.84
N THR A 359 19.47 25.01 -7.95
CA THR A 359 18.28 24.34 -8.47
C THR A 359 18.43 23.85 -9.91
N LEU A 360 19.38 24.38 -10.69
CA LEU A 360 19.66 23.93 -12.05
C LEU A 360 20.27 22.52 -12.12
N GLU A 361 20.87 22.03 -11.03
CA GLU A 361 21.39 20.65 -10.94
C GLU A 361 20.27 19.60 -10.94
N TYR A 362 19.05 20.01 -10.61
CA TYR A 362 17.88 19.13 -10.66
C TYR A 362 17.28 19.02 -12.07
N LEU A 363 17.72 19.86 -13.02
CA LEU A 363 17.14 19.86 -14.36
C LEU A 363 17.76 18.77 -15.23
N TRP A 364 16.91 18.01 -15.90
CA TRP A 364 17.32 17.03 -16.90
C TRP A 364 16.68 17.35 -18.25
N PHE A 365 17.49 17.37 -19.30
CA PHE A 365 17.01 17.60 -20.67
C PHE A 365 16.85 16.27 -21.41
N SER A 366 15.65 16.04 -21.95
CA SER A 366 15.24 14.84 -22.65
C SER A 366 14.61 15.18 -24.01
N PRO A 367 14.30 14.19 -24.86
CA PRO A 367 13.61 14.43 -26.13
C PRO A 367 12.21 15.01 -25.97
N GLN A 368 11.58 14.84 -24.79
CA GLN A 368 10.27 15.38 -24.45
C GLN A 368 10.35 16.83 -23.93
N GLY A 369 11.56 17.35 -23.67
CA GLY A 369 11.78 18.65 -23.05
C GLY A 369 12.59 18.53 -21.75
N MET A 370 12.60 19.60 -20.97
CA MET A 370 13.32 19.69 -19.70
C MET A 370 12.39 19.47 -18.51
N GLN A 371 12.85 18.69 -17.52
CA GLN A 371 12.08 18.41 -16.31
C GLN A 371 12.95 18.48 -15.06
N VAL A 372 12.30 18.49 -13.91
CA VAL A 372 12.95 18.41 -12.60
C VAL A 372 13.07 16.95 -12.15
N GLN A 373 14.27 16.56 -11.74
CA GLN A 373 14.54 15.31 -11.03
C GLN A 373 14.22 15.47 -9.54
N SER A 374 13.77 14.40 -8.89
CA SER A 374 13.45 14.44 -7.44
C SER A 374 14.70 14.50 -6.57
N ILE A 375 15.79 13.94 -7.07
CA ILE A 375 17.13 13.93 -6.49
C ILE A 375 18.09 14.34 -7.62
N HIS A 376 19.18 15.05 -7.33
CA HIS A 376 20.09 15.60 -8.36
C HIS A 376 21.00 14.54 -9.02
N GLY A 377 20.49 13.34 -9.27
CA GLY A 377 21.14 12.24 -10.00
C GLY A 377 21.59 11.06 -9.14
N ALA A 378 21.59 9.84 -9.68
CA ALA A 378 21.93 8.59 -8.99
C ALA A 378 23.38 8.15 -9.23
N HIS A 379 24.34 9.08 -9.17
CA HIS A 379 25.69 8.82 -9.71
C HIS A 379 26.42 7.66 -9.03
N THR A 380 26.48 7.62 -7.70
CA THR A 380 27.10 6.51 -6.95
C THR A 380 26.34 5.21 -7.15
N TRP A 381 25.00 5.25 -7.08
CA TRP A 381 24.15 4.09 -7.28
C TRP A 381 24.36 3.43 -8.65
N ASN A 382 24.21 4.22 -9.72
CA ASN A 382 24.39 3.77 -11.10
C ASN A 382 25.82 3.27 -11.35
N THR A 383 26.82 3.98 -10.84
CA THR A 383 28.23 3.59 -11.03
C THR A 383 28.57 2.31 -10.29
N SER A 384 27.96 2.06 -9.13
CA SER A 384 28.15 0.81 -8.38
C SER A 384 27.66 -0.39 -9.19
N PHE A 385 26.43 -0.36 -9.69
CA PHE A 385 25.89 -1.43 -10.53
C PHE A 385 26.61 -1.57 -11.87
N ALA A 386 26.96 -0.46 -12.54
CA ALA A 386 27.71 -0.49 -13.79
C ALA A 386 29.07 -1.19 -13.60
N LEU A 387 29.78 -0.86 -12.52
CA LEU A 387 31.06 -1.46 -12.20
C LEU A 387 30.93 -2.94 -11.84
N GLN A 388 29.94 -3.33 -11.03
CA GLN A 388 29.65 -4.75 -10.77
C GLN A 388 29.38 -5.52 -12.06
N THR A 389 28.59 -4.95 -12.98
CA THR A 389 28.24 -5.59 -14.26
C THR A 389 29.48 -5.80 -15.14
N LEU A 390 30.40 -4.82 -15.20
CA LEU A 390 31.66 -4.96 -15.95
C LEU A 390 32.53 -6.10 -15.40
N VAL A 391 32.59 -6.24 -14.08
CA VAL A 391 33.39 -7.29 -13.42
C VAL A 391 32.75 -8.67 -13.60
N ILE A 392 31.46 -8.82 -13.27
CA ILE A 392 30.74 -10.10 -13.31
C ILE A 392 30.66 -10.66 -14.73
N SER A 393 30.57 -9.81 -15.75
CA SER A 393 30.60 -10.22 -17.16
C SER A 393 32.00 -10.60 -17.67
N GLY A 394 33.06 -10.40 -16.87
CA GLY A 394 34.43 -10.76 -17.20
C GLY A 394 35.10 -9.85 -18.23
N VAL A 395 34.56 -8.64 -18.47
CA VAL A 395 35.08 -7.72 -19.50
C VAL A 395 35.91 -6.56 -18.96
N SER A 396 35.99 -6.40 -17.63
CA SER A 396 36.73 -5.32 -16.97
C SER A 396 38.20 -5.18 -17.41
N ASP A 397 38.89 -6.30 -17.67
CA ASP A 397 40.30 -6.29 -18.11
C ASP A 397 40.48 -6.14 -19.62
N HIS A 398 39.39 -6.15 -20.39
CA HIS A 398 39.46 -6.00 -21.84
C HIS A 398 40.09 -4.63 -22.17
N PRO A 399 41.08 -4.53 -23.08
CA PRO A 399 41.79 -3.28 -23.37
C PRO A 399 40.87 -2.07 -23.65
N ASP A 400 39.77 -2.31 -24.38
CA ASP A 400 38.79 -1.28 -24.72
C ASP A 400 37.93 -0.79 -23.55
N LEU A 401 37.79 -1.58 -22.48
CA LEU A 401 36.88 -1.30 -21.34
C LEU A 401 37.61 -1.07 -20.02
N ARG A 402 38.90 -1.39 -19.96
CA ARG A 402 39.72 -1.23 -18.77
C ARG A 402 39.75 0.20 -18.25
N GLY A 403 39.95 1.18 -19.14
CA GLY A 403 39.95 2.60 -18.75
C GLY A 403 38.64 3.04 -18.11
N CYS A 404 37.51 2.64 -18.70
CA CYS A 404 36.18 2.90 -18.16
C CYS A 404 36.00 2.30 -16.75
N THR A 405 36.47 1.06 -16.57
CA THR A 405 36.43 0.35 -15.29
C THR A 405 37.30 1.06 -14.24
N GLU A 406 38.52 1.45 -14.59
CA GLU A 406 39.45 2.17 -13.70
C GLU A 406 38.88 3.52 -13.26
N ASP A 407 38.21 4.25 -14.15
CA ASP A 407 37.64 5.56 -13.83
C ASP A 407 36.36 5.44 -12.97
N ALA A 408 35.52 4.43 -13.21
CA ALA A 408 34.38 4.11 -12.35
C ALA A 408 34.82 3.72 -10.94
N TYR A 409 35.88 2.90 -10.85
CA TYR A 409 36.47 2.49 -9.59
C TYR A 409 37.04 3.69 -8.80
N LYS A 410 37.80 4.57 -9.46
CA LYS A 410 38.29 5.82 -8.84
C LYS A 410 37.14 6.70 -8.36
N PHE A 411 36.09 6.85 -9.16
CA PHE A 411 34.93 7.66 -8.79
C PHE A 411 34.29 7.16 -7.49
N LEU A 412 34.06 5.85 -7.35
CA LEU A 412 33.48 5.29 -6.12
C LEU A 412 34.37 5.51 -4.90
N LEU A 413 35.70 5.37 -5.05
CA LEU A 413 36.64 5.65 -3.97
C LEU A 413 36.59 7.12 -3.52
N GLU A 414 36.41 8.05 -4.45
CA GLU A 414 36.23 9.48 -4.14
C GLU A 414 34.91 9.78 -3.42
N GLN A 415 33.88 8.97 -3.65
CA GLN A 415 32.54 9.18 -3.09
C GLN A 415 32.41 8.76 -1.61
N GLN A 416 33.37 8.00 -1.07
CA GLN A 416 33.33 7.57 0.33
C GLN A 416 33.43 8.75 1.29
N PHE A 417 32.60 8.76 2.34
CA PHE A 417 32.74 9.70 3.44
C PHE A 417 33.91 9.29 4.35
N LEU A 418 35.00 10.07 4.32
CA LEU A 418 36.19 9.87 5.18
C LEU A 418 36.26 10.85 6.37
N ASP A 419 35.23 11.68 6.49
CA ASP A 419 35.06 12.70 7.50
C ASP A 419 33.62 12.64 8.03
N ASP A 420 33.47 12.84 9.33
CA ASP A 420 32.16 12.91 9.98
C ASP A 420 31.63 14.36 9.99
N TRP A 421 30.46 14.56 10.59
CA TRP A 421 29.88 15.87 10.78
C TRP A 421 30.80 16.80 11.61
N PRO A 422 30.97 18.08 11.22
CA PRO A 422 31.91 19.00 11.88
C PRO A 422 31.53 19.43 13.32
N ASP A 423 30.26 19.29 13.74
CA ASP A 423 29.74 19.50 15.11
C ASP A 423 28.43 18.70 15.29
N SER A 424 27.90 18.57 16.52
CA SER A 424 26.71 17.77 16.89
C SER A 424 25.73 17.59 15.73
N PRO A 425 25.46 16.34 15.29
CA PRO A 425 24.93 16.08 13.97
C PRO A 425 23.62 16.87 13.75
N PRO A 426 23.50 17.63 12.64
CA PRO A 426 22.27 18.36 12.36
C PRO A 426 21.09 17.40 12.43
N CYS A 427 20.07 17.75 13.20
CA CYS A 427 18.86 16.91 13.37
C CYS A 427 19.13 15.50 13.92
N HIS A 428 20.14 15.33 14.79
CA HIS A 428 20.47 14.05 15.44
C HIS A 428 20.90 12.94 14.48
N ARG A 429 21.37 13.23 13.26
CA ARG A 429 21.80 12.24 12.25
C ARG A 429 22.85 11.24 12.75
N PRO A 430 22.86 9.98 12.25
CA PRO A 430 23.91 9.03 12.59
C PRO A 430 25.25 9.47 11.99
N SER A 431 26.35 8.87 12.45
CA SER A 431 27.66 9.12 11.82
C SER A 431 27.60 8.72 10.35
N ARG A 432 28.18 9.57 9.48
CA ARG A 432 28.30 9.26 8.04
C ARG A 432 29.61 8.57 7.68
N LEU A 433 30.52 8.45 8.65
CA LEU A 433 31.88 8.00 8.41
C LEU A 433 31.88 6.58 7.81
N GLY A 434 32.60 6.40 6.71
CA GLY A 434 32.74 5.12 6.02
C GLY A 434 31.65 4.80 5.01
N GLY A 435 30.51 5.49 5.02
CA GLY A 435 29.39 5.23 4.13
C GLY A 435 29.52 5.88 2.74
N TRP A 436 28.53 5.60 1.88
CA TRP A 436 28.37 6.20 0.55
C TRP A 436 26.99 6.85 0.39
N PRO A 437 26.92 7.91 -0.44
CA PRO A 437 25.66 8.55 -0.81
C PRO A 437 24.99 7.85 -2.00
N PHE A 438 23.69 8.09 -2.19
CA PHE A 438 23.00 7.72 -3.44
C PHE A 438 23.52 8.53 -4.65
N THR A 439 23.76 9.83 -4.43
CA THR A 439 24.18 10.77 -5.49
C THR A 439 25.71 10.89 -5.56
N THR A 440 26.31 11.79 -4.79
CA THR A 440 27.74 12.14 -4.75
C THR A 440 28.10 12.53 -3.32
N ARG A 441 29.39 12.49 -2.97
CA ARG A 441 29.85 12.81 -1.61
C ARG A 441 29.42 14.19 -1.13
N TYR A 442 29.32 15.17 -2.03
CA TYR A 442 28.93 16.53 -1.63
C TYR A 442 27.45 16.65 -1.28
N HIS A 443 26.59 15.70 -1.65
CA HIS A 443 25.21 15.65 -1.14
C HIS A 443 25.19 15.42 0.37
N GLY A 444 26.17 14.70 0.91
CA GLY A 444 26.41 14.66 2.36
C GLY A 444 25.65 13.58 3.12
N SER A 445 24.60 12.97 2.58
CA SER A 445 23.89 11.85 3.22
C SER A 445 24.46 10.50 2.84
N THR A 446 24.54 9.58 3.79
CA THR A 446 24.74 8.15 3.50
C THR A 446 23.42 7.48 3.15
N CYS A 447 23.51 6.35 2.45
CA CYS A 447 22.42 5.40 2.22
C CYS A 447 22.98 3.98 2.39
N SER A 448 22.24 3.11 3.07
CA SER A 448 22.71 1.78 3.48
C SER A 448 23.02 0.87 2.28
N ASP A 449 22.08 0.79 1.34
CA ASP A 449 22.21 0.05 0.09
C ASP A 449 23.34 0.60 -0.78
N CYS A 450 23.46 1.91 -0.91
CA CYS A 450 24.52 2.56 -1.68
C CYS A 450 25.90 2.25 -1.09
N THR A 451 25.98 2.16 0.25
CA THR A 451 27.19 1.73 0.95
C THR A 451 27.50 0.27 0.65
N GLY A 452 26.49 -0.61 0.70
CA GLY A 452 26.62 -2.03 0.34
C GLY A 452 27.08 -2.21 -1.11
N GLU A 453 26.37 -1.62 -2.07
CA GLU A 453 26.64 -1.79 -3.50
C GLU A 453 27.96 -1.18 -3.95
N ALA A 454 28.34 -0.01 -3.41
CA ALA A 454 29.62 0.62 -3.71
C ALA A 454 30.79 -0.22 -3.16
N LEU A 455 30.66 -0.70 -1.91
CA LEU A 455 31.68 -1.55 -1.31
C LEU A 455 31.79 -2.88 -2.06
N LYS A 456 30.66 -3.52 -2.38
CA LYS A 456 30.60 -4.73 -3.20
C LYS A 456 31.33 -4.54 -4.53
N ALA A 457 31.05 -3.45 -5.26
CA ALA A 457 31.73 -3.13 -6.52
C ALA A 457 33.26 -3.00 -6.34
N ILE A 458 33.71 -2.29 -5.31
CA ILE A 458 35.14 -2.11 -4.98
C ILE A 458 35.81 -3.46 -4.66
N LEU A 459 35.16 -4.30 -3.84
CA LEU A 459 35.69 -5.61 -3.46
C LEU A 459 35.80 -6.55 -4.68
N LEU A 460 34.79 -6.53 -5.57
CA LEU A 460 34.80 -7.34 -6.80
C LEU A 460 35.91 -6.91 -7.76
N VAL A 461 36.11 -5.61 -8.00
CA VAL A 461 37.22 -5.12 -8.84
C VAL A 461 38.57 -5.60 -8.29
N GLU A 462 38.79 -5.45 -6.98
CA GLU A 462 40.08 -5.78 -6.37
C GLU A 462 40.36 -7.28 -6.28
N SER A 463 39.33 -8.12 -6.30
CA SER A 463 39.47 -9.58 -6.16
C SER A 463 39.41 -10.33 -7.49
N GLN A 464 38.70 -9.81 -8.50
CA GLN A 464 38.40 -10.54 -9.74
C GLN A 464 39.03 -9.93 -10.99
N THR A 465 39.78 -8.82 -10.88
CA THR A 465 40.42 -8.15 -12.03
C THR A 465 41.91 -7.92 -11.82
N ASN A 466 42.62 -7.59 -12.90
CA ASN A 466 44.03 -7.17 -12.87
C ASN A 466 44.19 -5.65 -12.68
N ILE A 467 43.13 -4.95 -12.25
CA ILE A 467 43.20 -3.52 -11.94
C ILE A 467 43.93 -3.34 -10.60
N PRO A 468 44.97 -2.48 -10.51
CA PRO A 468 45.67 -2.26 -9.26
C PRO A 468 44.72 -1.81 -8.16
N ARG A 469 44.89 -2.41 -6.99
CA ARG A 469 44.15 -2.02 -5.81
C ARG A 469 44.50 -0.59 -5.39
N LEU A 470 43.48 0.26 -5.28
CA LEU A 470 43.59 1.67 -4.88
C LEU A 470 42.98 1.95 -3.50
N SER A 471 42.09 1.08 -2.98
CA SER A 471 41.55 1.25 -1.63
C SER A 471 42.56 0.90 -0.53
N THR A 472 42.43 1.56 0.62
CA THR A 472 43.19 1.21 1.83
C THR A 472 42.37 0.30 2.74
N GLU A 473 43.02 -0.60 3.51
CA GLU A 473 42.30 -1.43 4.50
C GLU A 473 41.55 -0.59 5.52
N LYS A 474 42.11 0.57 5.91
CA LYS A 474 41.44 1.51 6.81
C LYS A 474 40.08 1.94 6.25
N ASN A 475 40.03 2.32 4.98
CA ASN A 475 38.81 2.80 4.34
C ASN A 475 37.76 1.69 4.18
N ILE A 476 38.19 0.48 3.84
CA ILE A 476 37.29 -0.69 3.79
C ILE A 476 36.70 -0.97 5.17
N ARG A 477 37.54 -0.98 6.21
CA ARG A 477 37.08 -1.21 7.59
C ARG A 477 36.10 -0.15 8.10
N LEU A 478 36.27 1.12 7.70
CA LEU A 478 35.29 2.17 7.99
C LEU A 478 33.92 1.87 7.39
N ALA A 479 33.86 1.31 6.17
CA ALA A 479 32.61 0.90 5.55
C ALA A 479 31.91 -0.23 6.33
N ILE A 480 32.70 -1.18 6.83
CA ILE A 480 32.21 -2.27 7.69
C ILE A 480 31.68 -1.71 9.01
N ASP A 481 32.42 -0.81 9.65
CA ASP A 481 31.99 -0.17 10.89
C ASP A 481 30.68 0.60 10.69
N HIS A 482 30.52 1.29 9.55
CA HIS A 482 29.29 1.98 9.19
C HIS A 482 28.10 1.02 9.08
N MET A 483 28.23 -0.06 8.31
CA MET A 483 27.16 -1.05 8.15
C MET A 483 26.81 -1.77 9.46
N LEU A 484 27.79 -2.05 10.33
CA LEU A 484 27.52 -2.65 11.63
C LEU A 484 26.77 -1.69 12.56
N MET A 485 27.07 -0.39 12.47
CA MET A 485 26.43 0.66 13.29
C MET A 485 24.96 0.90 12.90
N ILE A 486 24.61 0.82 11.61
CA ILE A 486 23.28 1.20 11.13
C ILE A 486 22.29 0.03 11.05
N GLN A 487 22.69 -1.20 11.35
CA GLN A 487 21.79 -2.36 11.35
C GLN A 487 20.72 -2.23 12.45
N ASN A 488 19.46 -2.40 12.08
CA ASN A 488 18.34 -2.27 13.01
C ASN A 488 18.18 -3.50 13.91
N ALA A 489 17.34 -3.39 14.94
CA ALA A 489 17.10 -4.47 15.90
C ALA A 489 16.51 -5.75 15.26
N SER A 490 15.72 -5.59 14.19
CA SER A 490 15.18 -6.68 13.37
C SER A 490 16.27 -7.54 12.70
N GLY A 491 17.47 -6.99 12.50
CA GLY A 491 18.50 -7.55 11.62
C GLY A 491 18.47 -6.97 10.21
N GLY A 492 17.41 -6.26 9.84
CA GLY A 492 17.31 -5.53 8.59
C GLY A 492 18.06 -4.21 8.59
N TYR A 493 18.04 -3.58 7.42
CA TYR A 493 18.56 -2.25 7.17
C TYR A 493 17.46 -1.35 6.59
N SER A 494 17.38 -0.14 7.10
CA SER A 494 16.60 0.96 6.51
C SER A 494 17.42 1.75 5.50
N SER A 495 16.86 2.77 4.85
CA SER A 495 17.54 3.46 3.74
C SER A 495 18.59 4.47 4.21
N PHE A 496 18.18 5.60 4.80
CA PHE A 496 19.10 6.69 5.12
C PHE A 496 19.57 6.66 6.58
N GLU A 497 18.69 6.27 7.50
CA GLU A 497 18.98 6.26 8.94
C GLU A 497 18.41 5.02 9.62
N PRO A 498 18.99 4.56 10.75
CA PRO A 498 18.37 3.53 11.59
C PRO A 498 16.97 3.95 12.05
N ILE A 499 16.12 2.97 12.35
CA ILE A 499 14.75 3.18 12.81
C ILE A 499 14.78 3.84 14.19
N ARG A 500 14.27 5.08 14.27
CA ARG A 500 14.25 5.89 15.50
C ARG A 500 12.93 5.89 16.23
N SER A 501 11.86 5.46 15.55
CA SER A 501 10.53 5.45 16.11
C SER A 501 9.71 4.30 15.53
N GLY A 502 8.66 3.91 16.26
CA GLY A 502 7.79 2.84 15.82
C GLY A 502 6.76 3.30 14.78
N PRO A 503 6.05 2.35 14.14
CA PRO A 503 5.00 2.62 13.14
C PRO A 503 3.84 3.48 13.66
N PHE A 504 3.70 3.67 14.97
CA PHE A 504 2.73 4.58 15.57
C PHE A 504 2.77 5.99 14.95
N LEU A 505 3.94 6.49 14.54
CA LEU A 505 4.06 7.81 13.91
C LEU A 505 3.27 7.94 12.60
N GLU A 506 2.93 6.84 11.92
CA GLU A 506 2.04 6.89 10.74
C GLU A 506 0.64 7.38 11.08
N HIS A 507 0.21 7.31 12.34
CA HIS A 507 -1.04 7.95 12.76
C HIS A 507 -0.97 9.48 12.66
N LEU A 508 0.21 10.07 12.53
CA LEU A 508 0.41 11.50 12.28
C LEU A 508 0.64 11.82 10.80
N ASN A 509 0.53 10.83 9.92
CA ASN A 509 0.69 11.02 8.48
C ASN A 509 -0.47 11.85 7.90
N GLY A 510 -0.16 13.11 7.58
CA GLY A 510 -1.08 14.07 6.96
C GLY A 510 -0.78 14.34 5.49
N THR A 511 0.02 13.49 4.83
CA THR A 511 0.41 13.73 3.44
C THR A 511 -0.73 13.48 2.46
N GLU A 512 -1.72 12.66 2.84
CA GLU A 512 -2.90 12.24 2.06
C GLU A 512 -2.59 11.43 0.79
N LEU A 513 -1.33 11.45 0.35
CA LEU A 513 -0.85 10.86 -0.90
C LEU A 513 0.12 9.69 -0.68
N PHE A 514 0.89 9.70 0.41
CA PHE A 514 1.98 8.75 0.64
C PHE A 514 1.80 7.98 1.95
N ALA A 515 1.93 6.66 1.89
CA ALA A 515 1.97 5.80 3.07
C ALA A 515 3.42 5.53 3.48
N ASN A 516 3.65 5.19 4.75
CA ASN A 516 4.95 4.76 5.27
C ASN A 516 6.07 5.81 5.11
N VAL A 517 5.76 7.08 5.41
CA VAL A 517 6.70 8.21 5.25
C VAL A 517 7.09 8.88 6.56
N MET A 518 6.50 8.47 7.69
CA MET A 518 6.71 9.13 8.98
C MET A 518 7.92 8.58 9.75
N THR A 519 8.39 7.39 9.41
CA THR A 519 9.59 6.77 10.00
C THR A 519 10.31 5.89 8.98
N GLU A 520 11.53 5.47 9.32
CA GLU A 520 12.30 4.52 8.52
C GLU A 520 11.77 3.09 8.75
N TYR A 521 11.89 2.24 7.73
CA TYR A 521 11.52 0.83 7.78
C TYR A 521 12.67 -0.03 7.28
N ASP A 522 12.70 -1.29 7.69
CA ASP A 522 13.62 -2.27 7.12
C ASP A 522 13.09 -2.77 5.78
N TYR A 523 13.97 -2.86 4.79
CA TYR A 523 13.61 -3.32 3.44
C TYR A 523 14.45 -4.54 3.03
N THR A 524 13.91 -5.38 2.16
CA THR A 524 14.61 -6.58 1.66
C THR A 524 15.83 -6.19 0.85
N GLU A 525 15.72 -5.14 0.05
CA GLU A 525 16.73 -4.70 -0.92
C GLU A 525 17.94 -4.10 -0.20
N THR A 526 17.68 -3.15 0.72
CA THR A 526 18.68 -2.51 1.57
C THR A 526 19.41 -3.52 2.43
N THR A 527 18.68 -4.48 3.01
CA THR A 527 19.27 -5.55 3.80
C THR A 527 20.17 -6.41 2.93
N SER A 528 19.69 -6.85 1.77
CA SER A 528 20.47 -7.70 0.86
C SER A 528 21.77 -7.03 0.41
N SER A 529 21.73 -5.76 0.01
CA SER A 529 22.92 -4.99 -0.39
C SER A 529 24.00 -4.98 0.69
N CYS A 530 23.63 -4.71 1.94
CA CYS A 530 24.58 -4.71 3.06
C CYS A 530 25.13 -6.12 3.35
N ILE A 531 24.28 -7.14 3.34
CA ILE A 531 24.66 -8.52 3.68
C ILE A 531 25.60 -9.12 2.63
N THR A 532 25.36 -8.83 1.35
CA THR A 532 26.20 -9.27 0.24
C THR A 532 27.59 -8.63 0.33
N ALA A 533 27.65 -7.32 0.66
CA ALA A 533 28.93 -6.62 0.86
C ALA A 533 29.71 -7.14 2.07
N LEU A 534 29.04 -7.37 3.20
CA LEU A 534 29.64 -7.96 4.41
C LEU A 534 30.16 -9.38 4.14
N SER A 535 29.45 -10.17 3.32
CA SER A 535 29.86 -11.52 2.95
C SER A 535 31.14 -11.53 2.11
N LEU A 536 31.25 -10.66 1.10
CA LEU A 536 32.48 -10.47 0.33
C LEU A 536 33.63 -9.95 1.19
N PHE A 537 33.36 -9.07 2.16
CA PHE A 537 34.37 -8.61 3.09
C PHE A 537 34.90 -9.75 3.97
N ARG A 538 34.02 -10.61 4.48
CA ARG A 538 34.40 -11.78 5.28
C ARG A 538 35.35 -12.73 4.54
N GLU A 539 35.20 -12.87 3.23
CA GLU A 539 36.11 -13.66 2.37
C GLU A 539 37.50 -13.00 2.26
N ARG A 540 37.55 -11.66 2.23
CA ARG A 540 38.78 -10.88 2.15
C ARG A 540 39.54 -10.77 3.47
N ASP A 541 38.84 -10.47 4.57
CA ASP A 541 39.40 -10.32 5.91
C ASP A 541 38.45 -10.95 6.93
N SER A 542 38.70 -12.23 7.24
CA SER A 542 37.93 -12.99 8.21
C SER A 542 38.30 -12.71 9.67
N SER A 543 39.23 -11.77 9.93
CA SER A 543 39.74 -11.48 11.27
C SER A 543 39.13 -10.21 11.89
N TYR A 544 38.85 -9.19 11.07
CA TYR A 544 38.38 -7.90 11.56
C TYR A 544 36.90 -7.94 11.95
N ARG A 545 36.60 -7.72 13.24
CA ARG A 545 35.23 -7.76 13.82
C ARG A 545 34.45 -9.01 13.40
N ALA A 546 35.15 -10.14 13.27
CA ALA A 546 34.65 -11.37 12.64
C ALA A 546 33.29 -11.82 13.19
N GLU A 547 33.14 -11.86 14.52
CA GLU A 547 31.90 -12.26 15.19
C GLU A 547 30.74 -11.30 14.87
N GLU A 548 30.99 -10.00 14.87
CA GLU A 548 29.97 -8.98 14.59
C GLU A 548 29.53 -9.02 13.13
N VAL A 549 30.48 -9.22 12.20
CA VAL A 549 30.18 -9.38 10.77
C VAL A 549 29.35 -10.62 10.52
N VAL A 550 29.71 -11.77 11.11
CA VAL A 550 28.93 -13.01 10.97
C VAL A 550 27.54 -12.83 11.57
N ASN A 551 27.43 -12.25 12.77
CA ASN A 551 26.15 -12.01 13.41
C ASN A 551 25.26 -11.05 12.59
N ALA A 552 25.84 -10.02 11.97
CA ALA A 552 25.11 -9.12 11.11
C ALA A 552 24.56 -9.83 9.86
N ILE A 553 25.38 -10.66 9.21
CA ILE A 553 24.99 -11.53 8.08
C ILE A 553 23.82 -12.43 8.48
N ASP A 554 23.96 -13.19 9.56
CA ASP A 554 22.96 -14.16 10.00
C ASP A 554 21.63 -13.51 10.38
N ARG A 555 21.68 -12.30 10.96
CA ARG A 555 20.47 -11.53 11.31
C ARG A 555 19.78 -10.97 10.08
N GLY A 556 20.52 -10.47 9.09
CA GLY A 556 19.94 -9.97 7.84
C GLY A 556 19.33 -11.08 6.99
N VAL A 557 19.99 -12.24 6.90
CA VAL A 557 19.43 -13.44 6.23
C VAL A 557 18.11 -13.87 6.87
N ARG A 558 18.06 -13.92 8.21
CA ARG A 558 16.81 -14.20 8.94
C ARG A 558 15.72 -13.18 8.65
N PHE A 559 16.06 -11.89 8.55
CA PHE A 559 15.11 -10.86 8.15
C PHE A 559 14.57 -11.12 6.72
N ILE A 560 15.43 -11.47 5.76
CA ILE A 560 15.02 -11.78 4.39
C ILE A 560 14.09 -13.01 4.35
N HIS A 561 14.36 -14.04 5.15
CA HIS A 561 13.43 -15.18 5.29
C HIS A 561 12.06 -14.75 5.79
N GLN A 562 12.03 -13.90 6.83
CA GLN A 562 10.79 -13.43 7.46
C GLN A 562 9.98 -12.50 6.56
N ASN A 563 10.63 -11.80 5.64
CA ASN A 563 9.97 -10.86 4.73
C ASN A 563 9.46 -11.51 3.42
N GLN A 564 9.71 -12.81 3.21
CA GLN A 564 9.16 -13.55 2.08
C GLN A 564 7.64 -13.69 2.24
N GLN A 565 6.90 -13.32 1.19
CA GLN A 565 5.46 -13.48 1.13
C GLN A 565 5.07 -14.96 0.98
N ILE A 566 3.81 -15.27 1.29
CA ILE A 566 3.32 -16.66 1.31
C ILE A 566 3.38 -17.35 -0.06
N ASP A 567 3.27 -16.59 -1.14
CA ASP A 567 3.41 -17.06 -2.52
C ASP A 567 4.86 -17.28 -2.96
N GLY A 568 5.83 -16.92 -2.11
CA GLY A 568 7.26 -17.04 -2.38
C GLY A 568 7.94 -15.75 -2.85
N GLY A 569 7.17 -14.69 -3.16
CA GLY A 569 7.72 -13.41 -3.60
C GLY A 569 8.30 -12.57 -2.46
N TRP A 570 9.06 -11.53 -2.81
CA TRP A 570 9.44 -10.45 -1.89
C TRP A 570 8.98 -9.13 -2.47
N LEU A 571 8.17 -8.37 -1.72
CA LEU A 571 7.73 -7.06 -2.16
C LEU A 571 8.87 -6.04 -1.98
N ALA A 572 9.29 -5.41 -3.08
CA ALA A 572 10.20 -4.28 -3.04
C ALA A 572 9.47 -2.97 -2.74
N SER A 573 10.16 -2.06 -2.06
CA SER A 573 9.74 -0.68 -1.83
C SER A 573 10.44 0.32 -2.75
N TRP A 574 11.64 -0.02 -3.25
CA TRP A 574 12.47 0.88 -4.06
C TRP A 574 12.54 0.52 -5.55
N GLY A 575 11.92 -0.60 -5.95
CA GLY A 575 11.76 -1.04 -7.33
C GLY A 575 10.39 -1.69 -7.58
N ILE A 576 10.01 -1.93 -8.84
CA ILE A 576 8.70 -2.46 -9.21
C ILE A 576 8.82 -3.95 -9.59
N ALA A 577 8.20 -4.89 -8.87
CA ALA A 577 7.96 -4.85 -7.42
C ALA A 577 8.46 -6.17 -6.81
N TYR A 578 7.97 -7.31 -7.30
CA TYR A 578 8.34 -8.63 -6.81
C TYR A 578 9.57 -9.23 -7.50
N THR A 579 9.76 -8.99 -8.80
CA THR A 579 10.97 -9.41 -9.51
C THR A 579 12.19 -8.67 -8.96
N TYR A 580 12.04 -7.39 -8.62
CA TYR A 580 13.07 -6.58 -7.96
C TYR A 580 13.39 -7.11 -6.55
N GLY A 581 12.37 -7.35 -5.72
CA GLY A 581 12.59 -7.89 -4.37
C GLY A 581 13.23 -9.28 -4.41
N ALA A 582 12.81 -10.14 -5.33
CA ALA A 582 13.41 -11.46 -5.52
C ALA A 582 14.87 -11.39 -5.99
N PHE A 583 15.21 -10.47 -6.90
CA PHE A 583 16.60 -10.26 -7.34
C PHE A 583 17.52 -10.01 -6.14
N PHE A 584 17.15 -9.10 -5.25
CA PHE A 584 17.93 -8.82 -4.05
C PHE A 584 17.90 -9.98 -3.05
N ALA A 585 16.72 -10.51 -2.73
CA ALA A 585 16.61 -11.58 -1.73
C ALA A 585 17.45 -12.79 -2.10
N MET A 586 17.38 -13.25 -3.35
CA MET A 586 18.10 -14.44 -3.79
C MET A 586 19.61 -14.30 -3.73
N GLU A 587 20.14 -13.11 -4.01
CA GLU A 587 21.57 -12.86 -3.92
C GLU A 587 22.08 -12.99 -2.47
N ALA A 588 21.38 -12.39 -1.50
CA ALA A 588 21.77 -12.49 -0.10
C ALA A 588 21.63 -13.92 0.45
N LEU A 589 20.59 -14.66 0.03
CA LEU A 589 20.41 -16.08 0.41
C LEU A 589 21.54 -16.94 -0.18
N HIS A 590 21.97 -16.65 -1.42
CA HIS A 590 23.13 -17.32 -2.01
C HIS A 590 24.40 -17.09 -1.19
N CYS A 591 24.64 -15.87 -0.69
CA CYS A 591 25.76 -15.58 0.22
C CYS A 591 25.71 -16.34 1.55
N ALA A 592 24.52 -16.80 1.96
CA ALA A 592 24.31 -17.68 3.11
C ALA A 592 24.53 -19.17 2.79
N ASN A 593 24.95 -19.51 1.56
CA ASN A 593 25.00 -20.86 1.01
C ASN A 593 23.63 -21.55 0.93
N GLU A 594 22.56 -20.77 0.81
CA GLU A 594 21.22 -21.30 0.56
C GLU A 594 20.96 -21.36 -0.95
N THR A 595 20.48 -22.51 -1.40
CA THR A 595 20.23 -22.84 -2.80
C THR A 595 18.87 -23.52 -2.96
N TYR A 596 18.44 -23.70 -4.21
CA TYR A 596 17.19 -24.38 -4.53
C TYR A 596 17.12 -25.80 -3.93
N GLU A 597 18.25 -26.51 -3.91
CA GLU A 597 18.36 -27.89 -3.46
C GLU A 597 18.34 -28.03 -1.93
N ASN A 598 18.78 -27.01 -1.20
CA ASN A 598 19.05 -27.11 0.23
C ASN A 598 18.18 -26.22 1.12
N HIS A 599 17.42 -25.27 0.56
CA HIS A 599 16.63 -24.33 1.36
C HIS A 599 15.24 -24.05 0.79
N ALA A 600 14.21 -24.22 1.64
CA ALA A 600 12.81 -24.12 1.22
C ALA A 600 12.39 -22.70 0.83
N VAL A 601 12.97 -21.66 1.45
CA VAL A 601 12.70 -20.25 1.11
C VAL A 601 13.16 -19.95 -0.32
N VAL A 602 14.40 -20.36 -0.65
CA VAL A 602 14.96 -20.19 -2.01
C VAL A 602 14.12 -20.96 -3.02
N LYS A 603 13.75 -22.21 -2.71
CA LYS A 603 12.89 -23.01 -3.57
C LYS A 603 11.58 -22.31 -3.90
N ARG A 604 10.84 -21.82 -2.89
CA ARG A 604 9.58 -21.10 -3.10
C ARG A 604 9.76 -19.84 -3.93
N GLY A 605 10.82 -19.08 -3.69
CA GLY A 605 11.06 -17.86 -4.47
C GLY A 605 11.43 -18.14 -5.93
N CYS A 606 12.18 -19.22 -6.20
CA CYS A 606 12.41 -19.67 -7.57
C CYS A 606 11.13 -20.15 -8.23
N ASP A 607 10.31 -20.94 -7.52
CA ASP A 607 9.01 -21.42 -8.00
C ASP A 607 8.07 -20.23 -8.30
N PHE A 608 8.04 -19.20 -7.44
CA PHE A 608 7.31 -17.95 -7.65
C PHE A 608 7.73 -17.26 -8.95
N ILE A 609 9.03 -17.03 -9.16
CA ILE A 609 9.51 -16.36 -10.37
C ILE A 609 9.18 -17.20 -11.60
N LEU A 610 9.39 -18.52 -11.59
CA LEU A 610 9.06 -19.39 -12.72
C LEU A 610 7.56 -19.41 -13.05
N ASP A 611 6.69 -19.37 -12.04
CA ASP A 611 5.23 -19.28 -12.21
C ASP A 611 4.78 -17.99 -12.92
N LYS A 612 5.54 -16.90 -12.78
CA LYS A 612 5.23 -15.60 -13.40
C LYS A 612 5.88 -15.37 -14.78
N GLN A 613 6.57 -16.37 -15.33
CA GLN A 613 7.19 -16.25 -16.64
C GLN A 613 6.13 -16.17 -17.75
N LYS A 614 6.28 -15.20 -18.66
CA LYS A 614 5.39 -15.01 -19.80
C LYS A 614 5.79 -15.93 -20.95
N GLU A 615 4.89 -16.10 -21.93
CA GLU A 615 5.12 -16.97 -23.10
C GLU A 615 6.35 -16.58 -23.93
N ASP A 616 6.74 -15.30 -23.90
CA ASP A 616 7.94 -14.79 -24.58
C ASP A 616 9.25 -15.06 -23.80
N GLY A 617 9.15 -15.72 -22.63
CA GLY A 617 10.26 -16.02 -21.74
C GLY A 617 10.64 -14.90 -20.78
N GLY A 618 9.99 -13.73 -20.86
CA GLY A 618 10.24 -12.59 -19.98
C GLY A 618 9.32 -12.50 -18.76
N TRP A 619 9.50 -11.44 -17.98
CA TRP A 619 8.64 -11.03 -16.87
C TRP A 619 8.25 -9.57 -17.06
N GLY A 620 7.10 -9.16 -16.51
CA GLY A 620 6.68 -7.77 -16.55
C GLY A 620 5.70 -7.46 -15.44
N GLU A 621 5.94 -6.36 -14.74
CA GLU A 621 5.12 -5.88 -13.63
C GLU A 621 4.61 -4.48 -13.93
N THR A 622 3.40 -4.16 -13.46
CA THR A 622 2.85 -2.80 -13.51
C THR A 622 2.27 -2.45 -12.15
N ILE A 623 2.35 -1.19 -11.76
CA ILE A 623 1.94 -0.71 -10.43
C ILE A 623 0.41 -0.89 -10.17
N GLU A 624 -0.41 -1.14 -11.21
CA GLU A 624 -1.87 -1.00 -11.13
C GLU A 624 -2.70 -2.24 -11.50
N GLN A 625 -2.21 -3.19 -12.31
CA GLN A 625 -3.08 -4.22 -12.88
C GLN A 625 -3.64 -5.24 -11.88
N GLU A 626 -2.86 -5.69 -10.89
CA GLU A 626 -3.31 -6.77 -9.99
C GLU A 626 -4.36 -6.28 -8.98
N GLN A 627 -4.13 -5.09 -8.40
CA GLN A 627 -5.06 -4.46 -7.47
C GLN A 627 -6.34 -3.94 -8.15
N VAL A 628 -6.26 -3.58 -9.43
CA VAL A 628 -7.42 -3.24 -10.26
C VAL A 628 -8.14 -4.53 -10.68
N ALA A 629 -7.45 -5.56 -11.16
CA ALA A 629 -8.07 -6.80 -11.63
C ALA A 629 -8.93 -7.48 -10.55
N CYS A 630 -8.44 -7.53 -9.30
CA CYS A 630 -9.19 -8.12 -8.19
C CYS A 630 -10.45 -7.34 -7.79
N ARG A 631 -10.57 -6.06 -8.19
CA ARG A 631 -11.67 -5.15 -7.83
C ARG A 631 -12.41 -4.59 -9.04
N TYR A 632 -12.06 -4.96 -10.26
CA TYR A 632 -12.64 -4.38 -11.47
C TYR A 632 -13.83 -5.20 -11.95
N VAL A 633 -14.97 -4.53 -12.10
CA VAL A 633 -16.19 -5.09 -12.68
C VAL A 633 -16.66 -4.13 -13.76
N LYS A 634 -16.79 -4.63 -14.99
CA LYS A 634 -17.40 -3.88 -16.09
C LYS A 634 -18.91 -4.06 -16.03
N PHE A 635 -19.67 -2.97 -16.05
CA PHE A 635 -21.14 -2.99 -16.05
C PHE A 635 -21.71 -1.74 -16.73
N GLU A 636 -22.94 -1.85 -17.23
CA GLU A 636 -23.69 -0.77 -17.90
C GLU A 636 -24.54 0.00 -16.88
N LEU A 637 -24.05 1.17 -16.45
CA LEU A 637 -24.70 1.98 -15.41
C LEU A 637 -26.12 2.40 -15.80
N GLN A 638 -26.37 2.78 -17.06
CA GLN A 638 -27.70 3.26 -17.48
C GLN A 638 -28.77 2.17 -17.37
N GLU A 639 -28.41 0.93 -17.68
CA GLU A 639 -29.29 -0.24 -17.51
C GLU A 639 -29.56 -0.50 -16.01
N LEU A 640 -28.53 -0.39 -15.16
CA LEU A 640 -28.69 -0.50 -13.71
C LEU A 640 -29.65 0.57 -13.15
N LEU A 641 -29.53 1.81 -13.62
CA LEU A 641 -30.43 2.91 -13.24
C LEU A 641 -31.86 2.69 -13.74
N GLY A 642 -32.03 2.20 -14.98
CA GLY A 642 -33.34 1.88 -15.55
C GLY A 642 -34.06 0.79 -14.75
N ILE A 643 -33.33 -0.27 -14.38
CA ILE A 643 -33.86 -1.33 -13.52
C ILE A 643 -34.22 -0.76 -12.15
N ALA A 644 -33.33 0.01 -11.52
CA ALA A 644 -33.59 0.61 -10.21
C ALA A 644 -34.82 1.54 -10.22
N ALA A 645 -34.99 2.36 -11.25
CA ALA A 645 -36.17 3.22 -11.40
C ALA A 645 -37.45 2.39 -11.58
N SER A 646 -37.40 1.31 -12.37
CA SER A 646 -38.54 0.42 -12.59
C SER A 646 -39.03 -0.26 -11.31
N VAL A 647 -38.11 -0.68 -10.44
CA VAL A 647 -38.42 -1.41 -9.19
C VAL A 647 -39.22 -0.56 -8.21
N VAL A 648 -39.03 0.76 -8.20
CA VAL A 648 -39.76 1.69 -7.33
C VAL A 648 -40.75 2.59 -8.09
N ALA A 649 -41.11 2.21 -9.32
CA ALA A 649 -42.03 2.97 -10.19
C ALA A 649 -41.67 4.47 -10.34
N ALA A 650 -40.37 4.78 -10.40
CA ALA A 650 -39.84 6.09 -10.73
C ALA A 650 -39.70 6.26 -12.25
N GLN A 651 -39.73 7.51 -12.76
CA GLN A 651 -39.47 7.72 -14.21
C GLN A 651 -37.98 7.74 -14.50
N SER A 652 -37.16 8.19 -13.54
CA SER A 652 -35.72 8.35 -13.71
C SER A 652 -34.98 8.40 -12.36
N CYS A 653 -33.68 8.11 -12.41
CA CYS A 653 -32.78 8.35 -11.29
C CYS A 653 -32.28 9.80 -11.33
N ALA A 654 -32.66 10.61 -10.33
CA ALA A 654 -32.30 12.02 -10.23
C ALA A 654 -30.85 12.23 -9.77
N ARG A 655 -30.29 11.33 -8.96
CA ARG A 655 -28.91 11.43 -8.45
C ARG A 655 -28.28 10.06 -8.22
N VAL A 656 -27.04 9.91 -8.64
CA VAL A 656 -26.20 8.73 -8.36
C VAL A 656 -25.03 9.18 -7.50
N LEU A 657 -24.88 8.58 -6.33
CA LEU A 657 -23.76 8.82 -5.43
C LEU A 657 -23.04 7.50 -5.16
N LYS A 658 -21.77 7.38 -5.54
CA LYS A 658 -20.95 6.25 -5.09
C LYS A 658 -20.63 6.47 -3.61
N THR A 659 -21.19 5.65 -2.72
CA THR A 659 -21.08 5.87 -1.26
C THR A 659 -19.83 5.25 -0.67
N SER A 660 -19.41 4.10 -1.20
CA SER A 660 -18.22 3.39 -0.75
C SER A 660 -17.75 2.38 -1.79
N GLU A 661 -16.44 2.12 -1.79
CA GLU A 661 -15.83 0.99 -2.49
C GLU A 661 -15.16 0.12 -1.43
N GLY A 662 -15.85 -0.95 -1.03
CA GLY A 662 -15.28 -1.94 -0.11
C GLY A 662 -14.33 -2.88 -0.84
N GLN A 663 -13.61 -3.73 -0.10
CA GLN A 663 -12.75 -4.75 -0.70
C GLN A 663 -13.54 -5.67 -1.66
N TYR A 664 -14.81 -5.94 -1.36
CA TYR A 664 -15.63 -6.93 -2.05
C TYR A 664 -16.80 -6.36 -2.87
N ASN A 665 -17.18 -5.09 -2.71
CA ASN A 665 -18.36 -4.54 -3.40
C ASN A 665 -18.17 -3.08 -3.80
N LYS A 666 -18.78 -2.68 -4.93
CA LYS A 666 -19.07 -1.28 -5.27
C LYS A 666 -20.47 -0.94 -4.80
N VAL A 667 -20.62 0.16 -4.05
CA VAL A 667 -21.90 0.57 -3.48
C VAL A 667 -22.29 1.95 -3.99
N PHE A 668 -23.47 2.03 -4.57
CA PHE A 668 -24.08 3.27 -5.04
C PHE A 668 -25.37 3.55 -4.27
N LEU A 669 -25.57 4.80 -3.88
CA LEU A 669 -26.84 5.35 -3.44
C LEU A 669 -27.49 6.08 -4.61
N LEU A 670 -28.63 5.57 -5.05
CA LEU A 670 -29.46 6.07 -6.13
C LEU A 670 -30.65 6.81 -5.54
N THR A 671 -30.80 8.09 -5.84
CA THR A 671 -31.97 8.90 -5.46
C THR A 671 -32.86 9.08 -6.69
N MET A 672 -34.10 8.61 -6.62
CA MET A 672 -35.08 8.66 -7.71
C MET A 672 -35.82 10.00 -7.74
N ASP A 673 -36.42 10.33 -8.89
CA ASP A 673 -37.23 11.54 -9.07
C ASP A 673 -38.49 11.60 -8.21
N ASN A 674 -39.03 10.45 -7.80
CA ASN A 674 -40.12 10.33 -6.85
C ASN A 674 -39.68 10.39 -5.37
N GLY A 675 -38.38 10.62 -5.11
CA GLY A 675 -37.82 10.78 -3.77
C GLY A 675 -37.37 9.50 -3.08
N HIS A 676 -37.56 8.32 -3.69
CA HIS A 676 -37.04 7.06 -3.14
C HIS A 676 -35.51 6.99 -3.20
N GLU A 677 -34.89 6.42 -2.17
CA GLU A 677 -33.45 6.16 -2.09
C GLU A 677 -33.18 4.65 -2.12
N ILE A 678 -32.42 4.20 -3.13
CA ILE A 678 -32.05 2.79 -3.35
C ILE A 678 -30.53 2.65 -3.22
N VAL A 679 -30.07 1.62 -2.53
CA VAL A 679 -28.67 1.20 -2.51
C VAL A 679 -28.48 0.10 -3.55
N ALA A 680 -27.57 0.31 -4.51
CA ALA A 680 -27.12 -0.69 -5.46
C ALA A 680 -25.74 -1.22 -5.05
N LYS A 681 -25.63 -2.53 -4.83
CA LYS A 681 -24.36 -3.22 -4.56
C LYS A 681 -23.96 -4.06 -5.77
N LEU A 682 -22.71 -3.95 -6.22
CA LEU A 682 -22.13 -4.82 -7.24
C LEU A 682 -20.93 -5.57 -6.65
N PRO A 683 -20.93 -6.91 -6.61
CA PRO A 683 -19.82 -7.70 -6.10
C PRO A 683 -18.60 -7.61 -7.02
N ASN A 684 -17.42 -7.38 -6.43
CA ASN A 684 -16.12 -7.47 -7.08
C ASN A 684 -15.75 -8.96 -7.34
N PRO A 685 -14.80 -9.27 -8.25
CA PRO A 685 -14.40 -10.66 -8.52
C PRO A 685 -13.88 -11.43 -7.30
N ASN A 686 -13.39 -10.73 -6.27
CA ASN A 686 -12.90 -11.31 -5.02
C ASN A 686 -13.99 -11.52 -3.95
N ALA A 687 -15.27 -11.28 -4.24
CA ALA A 687 -16.39 -11.33 -3.27
C ALA A 687 -16.96 -12.74 -3.01
N GLY A 688 -16.52 -13.78 -3.73
CA GLY A 688 -17.03 -15.15 -3.64
C GLY A 688 -17.36 -15.73 -5.01
N ARG A 689 -18.08 -16.88 -5.05
CA ARG A 689 -18.50 -17.46 -6.33
C ARG A 689 -19.50 -16.53 -7.03
N PRO A 690 -19.25 -16.16 -8.30
CA PRO A 690 -20.28 -15.55 -9.14
C PRO A 690 -21.56 -16.39 -9.06
N HIS A 691 -22.70 -15.73 -9.11
CA HIS A 691 -24.05 -16.24 -8.96
C HIS A 691 -24.51 -16.44 -7.51
N PHE A 692 -23.82 -17.27 -6.75
CA PHE A 692 -24.33 -17.68 -5.43
C PHE A 692 -24.19 -16.60 -4.34
N THR A 693 -23.24 -15.67 -4.49
CA THR A 693 -23.09 -14.53 -3.57
C THR A 693 -24.24 -13.51 -3.70
N THR A 694 -24.87 -13.42 -4.88
CA THR A 694 -25.93 -12.44 -5.18
C THR A 694 -27.35 -13.02 -5.05
N ALA A 695 -27.52 -14.32 -5.31
CA ALA A 695 -28.84 -14.98 -5.36
C ALA A 695 -29.57 -15.09 -3.99
N SER A 696 -28.91 -14.72 -2.89
CA SER A 696 -29.46 -14.84 -1.53
C SER A 696 -30.04 -13.54 -0.93
N GLU A 697 -30.10 -12.42 -1.66
CA GLU A 697 -30.37 -11.10 -1.07
C GLU A 697 -31.33 -10.15 -1.85
N VAL A 698 -32.41 -9.73 -1.16
CA VAL A 698 -33.27 -8.50 -1.32
C VAL A 698 -33.97 -8.18 -2.67
N TYR A 699 -34.56 -6.97 -2.79
CA TYR A 699 -35.76 -6.56 -3.57
C TYR A 699 -35.78 -6.96 -5.04
N ALA A 700 -34.67 -6.68 -5.73
CA ALA A 700 -34.42 -7.06 -7.11
C ALA A 700 -32.92 -7.25 -7.25
N TRP A 701 -32.51 -8.32 -7.90
CA TRP A 701 -31.11 -8.67 -8.04
C TRP A 701 -30.92 -9.43 -9.35
N SER A 702 -29.71 -9.41 -9.89
CA SER A 702 -29.29 -10.36 -10.92
C SER A 702 -28.01 -11.04 -10.48
N SER A 703 -28.06 -12.35 -10.35
CA SER A 703 -26.94 -13.23 -10.02
C SER A 703 -26.30 -13.79 -11.29
N ARG A 704 -26.79 -13.40 -12.46
CA ARG A 704 -26.21 -13.82 -13.73
C ARG A 704 -25.78 -12.58 -14.48
N ALA A 705 -24.46 -12.39 -14.57
CA ALA A 705 -23.89 -11.38 -15.46
C ALA A 705 -24.26 -11.69 -16.92
N THR A 706 -24.26 -12.98 -17.30
CA THR A 706 -24.69 -13.46 -18.60
C THR A 706 -26.22 -13.46 -18.71
N GLY A 707 -26.75 -12.58 -19.56
CA GLY A 707 -28.20 -12.42 -19.79
C GLY A 707 -28.83 -11.22 -19.06
N SER A 708 -28.09 -10.53 -18.20
CA SER A 708 -28.48 -9.24 -17.63
C SER A 708 -28.07 -8.10 -18.58
N PRO A 709 -28.94 -7.13 -18.90
CA PRO A 709 -28.56 -5.96 -19.69
C PRO A 709 -27.51 -5.08 -18.98
N VAL A 710 -27.38 -5.20 -17.65
CA VAL A 710 -26.34 -4.54 -16.85
C VAL A 710 -24.95 -5.13 -17.13
N GLY A 711 -24.85 -6.36 -17.63
CA GLY A 711 -23.58 -7.03 -17.90
C GLY A 711 -22.79 -7.46 -16.66
N ALA A 712 -23.34 -7.31 -15.46
CA ALA A 712 -22.75 -7.70 -14.19
C ALA A 712 -23.82 -8.17 -13.18
N GLU A 713 -23.35 -8.77 -12.10
CA GLU A 713 -24.16 -9.09 -10.93
C GLU A 713 -24.47 -7.82 -10.12
N TYR A 714 -25.67 -7.75 -9.56
CA TYR A 714 -26.06 -6.62 -8.73
C TYR A 714 -27.17 -6.98 -7.73
N ILE A 715 -27.22 -6.24 -6.63
CA ILE A 715 -28.30 -6.26 -5.63
C ILE A 715 -28.84 -4.83 -5.52
N LEU A 716 -30.16 -4.67 -5.62
CA LEU A 716 -30.86 -3.44 -5.30
C LEU A 716 -31.62 -3.61 -3.99
N MET A 717 -31.38 -2.71 -3.05
CA MET A 717 -32.05 -2.70 -1.76
C MET A 717 -32.50 -1.29 -1.38
N GLU A 718 -33.60 -1.18 -0.65
CA GLU A 718 -34.02 0.10 -0.11
C GLU A 718 -33.00 0.58 0.95
N LYS A 719 -32.73 1.89 0.99
CA LYS A 719 -31.85 2.45 2.02
C LYS A 719 -32.51 2.28 3.38
N GLN A 720 -31.82 1.60 4.30
CA GLN A 720 -32.31 1.41 5.66
C GLN A 720 -32.53 2.76 6.36
N PRO A 721 -33.74 3.07 6.84
CA PRO A 721 -34.00 4.30 7.59
C PRO A 721 -33.38 4.21 9.00
N GLY A 722 -32.91 5.36 9.50
CA GLY A 722 -32.35 5.50 10.83
C GLY A 722 -30.89 5.98 10.83
N VAL A 723 -30.27 5.91 12.00
CA VAL A 723 -28.82 6.11 12.21
C VAL A 723 -28.21 4.82 12.74
N MET A 724 -26.93 4.57 12.45
CA MET A 724 -26.24 3.38 12.96
C MET A 724 -26.19 3.45 14.48
N LEU A 725 -26.41 2.31 15.14
CA LEU A 725 -26.40 2.24 16.60
C LEU A 725 -25.01 2.63 17.14
N SER A 726 -23.93 2.34 16.42
CA SER A 726 -22.56 2.78 16.74
C SER A 726 -22.44 4.29 16.95
N ASP A 727 -23.19 5.09 16.20
CA ASP A 727 -23.09 6.56 16.22
C ASP A 727 -23.73 7.16 17.47
N VAL A 728 -24.65 6.41 18.10
CA VAL A 728 -25.41 6.88 19.26
C VAL A 728 -25.13 6.06 20.53
N TRP A 729 -24.50 4.88 20.44
CA TRP A 729 -24.33 3.91 21.53
C TRP A 729 -23.73 4.50 22.81
N ASP A 730 -22.68 5.32 22.66
CA ASP A 730 -21.95 5.92 23.79
C ASP A 730 -22.80 6.97 24.54
N SER A 731 -23.80 7.54 23.87
CA SER A 731 -24.72 8.52 24.47
C SER A 731 -25.90 7.89 25.24
N LEU A 732 -26.14 6.58 25.06
CA LEU A 732 -27.27 5.88 25.66
C LEU A 732 -27.04 5.51 27.12
N LYS A 733 -28.06 5.71 27.97
CA LYS A 733 -28.05 5.25 29.36
C LYS A 733 -28.19 3.73 29.44
N GLU A 734 -27.76 3.13 30.54
CA GLU A 734 -27.81 1.67 30.75
C GLU A 734 -29.21 1.06 30.54
N LYS A 735 -30.27 1.71 31.04
CA LYS A 735 -31.65 1.26 30.82
C LYS A 735 -32.06 1.26 29.34
N GLN A 736 -31.54 2.22 28.56
CA GLN A 736 -31.81 2.33 27.12
C GLN A 736 -31.06 1.25 26.35
N ARG A 737 -29.80 0.98 26.72
CA ARG A 737 -29.02 -0.14 26.17
C ARG A 737 -29.69 -1.49 26.44
N ALA A 738 -30.22 -1.68 27.66
CA ALA A 738 -30.97 -2.88 28.02
C ALA A 738 -32.24 -3.06 27.16
N GLN A 739 -32.96 -1.97 26.84
CA GLN A 739 -34.14 -2.01 25.97
C GLN A 739 -33.80 -2.40 24.52
N LEU A 740 -32.63 -1.97 24.02
CA LEU A 740 -32.15 -2.39 22.70
C LEU A 740 -31.78 -3.87 22.68
N VAL A 741 -31.10 -4.37 23.73
CA VAL A 741 -30.80 -5.81 23.85
C VAL A 741 -32.07 -6.65 23.85
N LEU A 742 -33.14 -6.20 24.51
CA LEU A 742 -34.43 -6.90 24.47
C LEU A 742 -34.98 -7.03 23.04
N GLN A 743 -34.93 -5.96 22.25
CA GLN A 743 -35.37 -5.99 20.86
C GLN A 743 -34.50 -6.92 20.01
N VAL A 744 -33.18 -6.97 20.23
CA VAL A 744 -32.30 -7.91 19.54
C VAL A 744 -32.69 -9.36 19.86
N VAL A 745 -32.95 -9.69 21.13
CA VAL A 745 -33.44 -11.02 21.53
C VAL A 745 -34.79 -11.34 20.89
N ASP A 746 -35.69 -10.36 20.77
CA ASP A 746 -36.96 -10.52 20.07
C ASP A 746 -36.76 -10.81 18.57
N PHE A 747 -35.82 -10.13 17.89
CA PHE A 747 -35.45 -10.42 16.50
C PHE A 747 -34.88 -11.84 16.35
N GLU A 748 -33.92 -12.23 17.20
CA GLU A 748 -33.35 -13.59 17.19
C GLU A 748 -34.43 -14.64 17.46
N LYS A 749 -35.38 -14.36 18.36
CA LYS A 749 -36.53 -15.24 18.61
C LYS A 749 -37.40 -15.41 17.38
N ILE A 750 -37.66 -14.34 16.63
CA ILE A 750 -38.44 -14.39 15.38
C ILE A 750 -37.71 -15.24 14.34
N LEU A 751 -36.39 -15.06 14.17
CA LEU A 751 -35.58 -15.84 13.25
C LEU A 751 -35.51 -17.33 13.64
N ALA A 752 -35.35 -17.60 14.94
CA ALA A 752 -35.26 -18.96 15.49
C ALA A 752 -36.62 -19.69 15.58
N ALA A 753 -37.74 -18.98 15.40
CA ALA A 753 -39.08 -19.57 15.54
C ALA A 753 -39.40 -20.59 14.44
N THR A 754 -38.79 -20.45 13.26
CA THR A 754 -39.07 -21.32 12.11
C THR A 754 -38.01 -22.41 12.00
N LYS A 755 -38.43 -23.68 12.10
CA LYS A 755 -37.56 -24.84 11.95
C LYS A 755 -37.59 -25.37 10.53
N PHE A 756 -36.47 -25.27 9.84
CA PHE A 756 -36.28 -25.73 8.47
C PHE A 756 -35.95 -27.24 8.44
N ASN A 757 -36.27 -27.89 7.33
CA ASN A 757 -36.04 -29.34 7.16
C ASN A 757 -34.65 -29.70 6.60
N GLY A 758 -33.77 -28.73 6.43
CA GLY A 758 -32.40 -28.95 5.95
C GLY A 758 -31.46 -27.84 6.37
N PHE A 759 -30.16 -28.12 6.29
CA PHE A 759 -29.06 -27.22 6.60
C PHE A 759 -28.41 -26.75 5.29
N GLY A 760 -28.19 -25.45 5.16
CA GLY A 760 -27.68 -24.83 3.93
C GLY A 760 -28.03 -23.35 3.88
N SER A 761 -28.04 -22.78 2.67
CA SER A 761 -28.48 -21.40 2.44
C SER A 761 -29.85 -21.37 1.76
N LEU A 762 -30.63 -20.30 1.99
CA LEU A 762 -31.96 -20.12 1.41
C LEU A 762 -31.84 -19.49 0.02
N TYR A 763 -32.41 -20.12 -1.00
CA TYR A 763 -32.40 -19.65 -2.39
C TYR A 763 -33.80 -19.54 -2.97
N TYR A 764 -33.95 -18.72 -4.02
CA TYR A 764 -35.08 -18.84 -4.93
C TYR A 764 -34.97 -20.15 -5.72
N LYS A 765 -36.10 -20.82 -5.96
CA LYS A 765 -36.11 -22.12 -6.66
C LYS A 765 -35.46 -22.06 -8.05
N ASP A 766 -35.66 -20.96 -8.78
CA ASP A 766 -35.19 -20.79 -10.16
C ASP A 766 -33.65 -20.70 -10.29
N ASP A 767 -32.94 -20.48 -9.18
CA ASP A 767 -31.47 -20.39 -9.13
C ASP A 767 -30.78 -21.73 -8.84
N LEU A 768 -31.54 -22.77 -8.53
CA LEU A 768 -30.99 -24.10 -8.27
C LEU A 768 -31.07 -24.96 -9.54
N HIS A 769 -29.92 -25.51 -9.97
CA HIS A 769 -29.78 -26.24 -11.24
C HIS A 769 -30.28 -27.70 -11.21
N SER A 770 -30.76 -28.21 -10.08
CA SER A 770 -31.19 -29.60 -9.95
C SER A 770 -32.36 -29.77 -8.99
N SER A 771 -33.21 -30.76 -9.31
CA SER A 771 -34.48 -31.13 -8.70
C SER A 771 -34.35 -31.56 -7.23
N VAL A 772 -34.11 -30.62 -6.31
CA VAL A 772 -34.36 -30.82 -4.87
C VAL A 772 -35.85 -30.50 -4.60
N ASP A 773 -36.74 -31.15 -5.33
CA ASP A 773 -38.18 -30.83 -5.35
C ASP A 773 -39.01 -31.69 -4.38
N THR A 774 -38.36 -32.31 -3.39
CA THR A 774 -39.00 -33.31 -2.52
C THR A 774 -38.97 -33.00 -1.03
N LEU A 775 -38.28 -31.94 -0.58
CA LEU A 775 -38.26 -31.54 0.83
C LEU A 775 -39.21 -30.36 1.06
N SER A 776 -40.08 -30.49 2.05
CA SER A 776 -40.82 -29.35 2.61
C SER A 776 -39.84 -28.34 3.19
N LEU A 777 -40.11 -27.04 3.06
CA LEU A 777 -39.16 -25.97 3.40
C LEU A 777 -38.94 -25.89 4.91
N TYR A 778 -40.03 -25.88 5.67
CA TYR A 778 -40.02 -25.80 7.13
C TYR A 778 -41.26 -26.44 7.74
N VAL A 779 -41.23 -26.65 9.05
CA VAL A 779 -42.38 -27.09 9.86
C VAL A 779 -42.98 -25.88 10.57
N ASP A 780 -44.28 -25.64 10.39
CA ASP A 780 -44.98 -24.53 11.04
C ASP A 780 -45.19 -24.78 12.56
N ASN A 781 -45.66 -23.75 13.28
CA ASN A 781 -45.91 -23.84 14.72
C ASN A 781 -46.99 -24.87 15.12
N SER A 782 -47.76 -25.39 14.15
CA SER A 782 -48.77 -26.43 14.35
C SER A 782 -48.26 -27.83 14.00
N GLY A 783 -47.00 -27.96 13.57
CA GLY A 783 -46.37 -29.22 13.19
C GLY A 783 -46.62 -29.64 11.74
N ASN A 784 -47.16 -28.76 10.88
CA ASN A 784 -47.39 -29.09 9.47
C ASN A 784 -46.17 -28.77 8.62
N GLU A 785 -45.87 -29.66 7.68
CA GLU A 785 -44.86 -29.42 6.65
C GLU A 785 -45.34 -28.37 5.63
N VAL A 786 -44.60 -27.27 5.51
CA VAL A 786 -44.90 -26.20 4.58
C VAL A 786 -43.99 -26.30 3.37
N GLN A 787 -44.58 -26.48 2.18
CA GLN A 787 -43.87 -26.34 0.91
C GLN A 787 -43.93 -24.89 0.43
N SER A 788 -42.82 -24.40 -0.11
CA SER A 788 -42.76 -23.08 -0.73
C SER A 788 -42.67 -23.22 -2.24
N THR A 789 -43.49 -22.46 -2.96
CA THR A 789 -43.41 -22.33 -4.42
C THR A 789 -42.27 -21.40 -4.86
N LYS A 790 -41.71 -20.60 -3.92
CA LYS A 790 -40.75 -19.54 -4.21
C LYS A 790 -39.32 -19.85 -3.74
N PHE A 791 -39.19 -20.50 -2.59
CA PHE A 791 -37.90 -20.69 -1.91
C PHE A 791 -37.58 -22.17 -1.69
N SER A 792 -36.30 -22.50 -1.69
CA SER A 792 -35.76 -23.82 -1.33
C SER A 792 -34.44 -23.68 -0.57
N ILE A 793 -34.07 -24.71 0.19
CA ILE A 793 -32.75 -24.80 0.82
C ILE A 793 -31.80 -25.41 -0.19
N GLY A 794 -30.68 -24.73 -0.44
CA GLY A 794 -29.63 -25.16 -1.33
C GLY A 794 -28.29 -25.32 -0.61
N PRO A 795 -27.19 -25.49 -1.37
CA PRO A 795 -25.84 -25.59 -0.81
C PRO A 795 -25.49 -24.40 0.10
N THR A 796 -24.59 -24.57 1.06
CA THR A 796 -24.11 -23.45 1.88
C THR A 796 -23.27 -22.48 1.05
N ASN A 797 -23.43 -21.19 1.33
CA ASN A 797 -22.52 -20.12 0.86
C ASN A 797 -21.52 -19.67 1.94
N HIS A 798 -21.43 -20.39 3.06
CA HIS A 798 -20.57 -19.99 4.17
C HIS A 798 -19.09 -19.99 3.77
N ARG A 799 -18.38 -18.88 4.05
CA ARG A 799 -16.99 -18.63 3.62
C ARG A 799 -16.00 -19.76 3.92
N THR A 800 -16.18 -20.48 5.04
CA THR A 800 -15.33 -21.62 5.41
C THR A 800 -15.34 -22.77 4.40
N PHE A 801 -16.24 -22.79 3.41
CA PHE A 801 -16.28 -23.75 2.31
C PHE A 801 -15.68 -23.23 0.98
N PHE A 802 -15.25 -21.97 0.93
CA PHE A 802 -14.78 -21.31 -0.30
C PHE A 802 -13.43 -20.61 -0.14
N ASP A 803 -13.15 -20.05 1.03
CA ASP A 803 -11.93 -19.33 1.31
C ASP A 803 -10.70 -20.25 1.27
N PHE A 804 -9.52 -19.63 1.16
CA PHE A 804 -8.21 -20.30 1.24
C PHE A 804 -8.05 -21.45 0.24
N GLY A 805 -8.56 -21.26 -0.98
CA GLY A 805 -8.51 -22.25 -2.06
C GLY A 805 -9.59 -23.33 -1.99
N SER A 806 -10.40 -23.40 -0.92
CA SER A 806 -11.43 -24.43 -0.78
C SER A 806 -12.54 -24.33 -1.84
N GLY A 807 -12.73 -23.16 -2.44
CA GLY A 807 -13.71 -22.91 -3.50
C GLY A 807 -13.45 -23.63 -4.82
N SER A 808 -12.19 -24.05 -5.07
CA SER A 808 -11.82 -24.86 -6.24
C SER A 808 -11.96 -26.36 -5.98
N LEU A 809 -12.13 -26.78 -4.72
CA LEU A 809 -12.27 -28.19 -4.36
C LEU A 809 -13.67 -28.74 -4.65
N ASP A 810 -13.70 -29.98 -5.12
CA ASP A 810 -14.93 -30.77 -5.25
C ASP A 810 -15.28 -31.39 -3.88
N ILE A 811 -16.05 -30.64 -3.10
CA ILE A 811 -16.47 -30.99 -1.73
C ILE A 811 -17.99 -30.84 -1.58
N ASP A 812 -18.56 -31.66 -0.70
CA ASP A 812 -19.98 -31.62 -0.34
C ASP A 812 -20.31 -30.30 0.38
N ARG A 813 -21.24 -29.55 -0.20
CA ARG A 813 -21.71 -28.25 0.30
C ARG A 813 -23.20 -28.28 0.68
N GLY A 814 -23.82 -29.45 0.70
CA GLY A 814 -25.25 -29.60 1.01
C GLY A 814 -26.18 -29.33 -0.19
N PRO A 815 -27.49 -29.12 0.06
CA PRO A 815 -28.12 -29.04 1.38
C PRO A 815 -28.08 -30.38 2.14
N TRP A 816 -27.99 -30.34 3.46
CA TRP A 816 -27.97 -31.53 4.32
C TRP A 816 -29.30 -31.73 5.03
N THR A 817 -29.73 -32.97 5.22
CA THR A 817 -31.02 -33.29 5.88
C THR A 817 -30.90 -33.51 7.39
N SER A 818 -29.66 -33.64 7.89
CA SER A 818 -29.39 -33.80 9.31
C SER A 818 -28.11 -33.09 9.73
N VAL A 819 -28.04 -32.72 11.02
CA VAL A 819 -26.83 -32.14 11.62
C VAL A 819 -25.64 -33.12 11.58
N VAL A 820 -25.89 -34.43 11.56
CA VAL A 820 -24.84 -35.46 11.41
C VAL A 820 -24.21 -35.39 10.02
N GLU A 821 -25.00 -35.20 8.97
CA GLU A 821 -24.49 -35.03 7.60
C GLU A 821 -23.65 -33.76 7.48
N PHE A 822 -24.14 -32.64 8.03
CA PHE A 822 -23.38 -31.39 8.09
C PHE A 822 -22.04 -31.55 8.82
N ALA A 823 -22.05 -32.13 10.03
CA ALA A 823 -20.83 -32.35 10.82
C ALA A 823 -19.82 -33.25 10.09
N LYS A 824 -20.29 -34.26 9.35
CA LYS A 824 -19.44 -35.10 8.49
C LYS A 824 -18.91 -34.32 7.29
N ALA A 825 -19.71 -33.45 6.67
CA ALA A 825 -19.29 -32.61 5.56
C ALA A 825 -18.17 -31.64 5.96
N VAL A 826 -18.26 -31.05 7.16
CA VAL A 826 -17.18 -30.23 7.74
C VAL A 826 -15.88 -31.02 7.87
N ALA A 827 -15.92 -32.23 8.45
CA ALA A 827 -14.71 -33.06 8.57
C ALA A 827 -14.18 -33.53 7.20
N LYS A 828 -15.05 -33.85 6.24
CA LYS A 828 -14.66 -34.23 4.87
C LYS A 828 -14.04 -33.06 4.10
N ARG A 829 -14.53 -31.84 4.30
CA ARG A 829 -13.91 -30.62 3.77
C ARG A 829 -12.46 -30.54 4.25
N GLU A 830 -12.22 -30.65 5.55
CA GLU A 830 -10.88 -30.59 6.13
C GLU A 830 -9.97 -31.70 5.58
N ILE A 831 -10.49 -32.91 5.39
CA ILE A 831 -9.76 -34.00 4.72
C ILE A 831 -9.37 -33.61 3.29
N ALA A 832 -10.28 -33.03 2.52
CA ALA A 832 -10.02 -32.61 1.14
C ALA A 832 -8.96 -31.48 1.11
N THR A 833 -9.10 -30.49 1.98
CA THR A 833 -8.13 -29.40 2.16
C THR A 833 -6.74 -29.92 2.49
N VAL A 834 -6.61 -30.85 3.45
CA VAL A 834 -5.32 -31.46 3.82
C VAL A 834 -4.73 -32.27 2.66
N LYS A 835 -5.56 -33.00 1.90
CA LYS A 835 -5.11 -33.78 0.72
C LYS A 835 -4.67 -32.92 -0.45
N SER A 836 -5.27 -31.74 -0.60
CA SER A 836 -4.92 -30.76 -1.62
C SER A 836 -3.80 -29.82 -1.19
N GLU A 837 -3.18 -30.07 -0.04
CA GLU A 837 -2.07 -29.29 0.51
C GLU A 837 -2.40 -27.80 0.67
N LEU A 838 -3.69 -27.47 0.81
CA LEU A 838 -4.14 -26.10 1.05
C LEU A 838 -3.74 -25.68 2.46
N LYS A 839 -3.19 -24.47 2.58
CA LYS A 839 -2.74 -23.88 3.85
C LYS A 839 -3.61 -22.70 4.25
N TYR A 840 -3.72 -22.48 5.55
CA TYR A 840 -4.37 -21.29 6.09
C TYR A 840 -3.36 -20.12 6.15
N PRO A 841 -3.48 -19.08 5.31
CA PRO A 841 -2.44 -18.07 5.10
C PRO A 841 -2.27 -17.08 6.27
N LEU A 842 -3.19 -17.09 7.25
CA LEU A 842 -3.20 -16.16 8.39
C LEU A 842 -2.70 -16.80 9.70
N MET A 843 -2.23 -18.05 9.70
CA MET A 843 -1.54 -18.60 10.87
C MET A 843 -0.05 -18.18 10.83
N PRO A 844 0.50 -17.60 11.91
CA PRO A 844 1.91 -17.29 12.00
C PRO A 844 2.76 -18.58 12.09
N GLU A 845 3.01 -19.26 10.96
CA GLU A 845 3.72 -20.54 10.92
C GLU A 845 5.13 -20.46 11.59
N GLY A 846 5.70 -19.26 11.78
CA GLY A 846 7.01 -19.07 12.40
C GLY A 846 7.08 -19.13 13.93
N LEU A 847 5.96 -19.04 14.67
CA LEU A 847 5.96 -19.08 16.15
C LEU A 847 5.50 -20.43 16.73
N PHE A 848 4.82 -21.28 15.94
CA PHE A 848 4.21 -22.54 16.42
C PHE A 848 5.06 -23.79 16.25
N TYR A 849 6.01 -23.79 15.31
CA TYR A 849 6.69 -25.02 14.86
C TYR A 849 8.20 -24.98 15.12
N GLY A 850 8.63 -24.39 16.23
CA GLY A 850 10.03 -24.50 16.65
C GLY A 850 10.46 -25.96 16.87
N PRO A 851 11.77 -26.28 16.88
CA PRO A 851 12.28 -27.66 16.99
C PRO A 851 11.94 -28.37 18.32
N ARG A 852 11.31 -27.67 19.27
CA ARG A 852 10.81 -28.20 20.54
C ARG A 852 9.30 -28.01 20.71
N GLN A 853 8.56 -27.68 19.65
CA GLN A 853 7.11 -27.50 19.65
C GLN A 853 6.44 -28.56 18.76
N TYR A 854 5.11 -28.64 18.81
CA TYR A 854 4.35 -29.60 18.03
C TYR A 854 4.53 -29.35 16.53
N GLN A 855 4.74 -30.41 15.76
CA GLN A 855 4.94 -30.34 14.31
C GLN A 855 3.70 -30.96 13.62
N PRO A 856 2.82 -30.16 13.02
CA PRO A 856 1.66 -30.69 12.33
C PRO A 856 2.10 -31.46 11.08
N ILE A 857 1.60 -32.68 10.94
CA ILE A 857 1.82 -33.49 9.74
C ILE A 857 0.49 -33.98 9.17
N ALA A 858 0.38 -33.98 7.84
CA ALA A 858 -0.86 -34.36 7.14
C ALA A 858 -1.38 -35.74 7.57
N ALA A 859 -0.48 -36.70 7.83
CA ALA A 859 -0.85 -38.04 8.29
C ALA A 859 -1.61 -38.03 9.63
N LYS A 860 -1.18 -37.20 10.59
CA LYS A 860 -1.85 -37.06 11.90
C LYS A 860 -3.21 -36.40 11.73
N LYS A 861 -3.30 -35.29 11.00
CA LYS A 861 -4.57 -34.61 10.67
C LYS A 861 -5.59 -35.56 10.05
N LEU A 862 -5.18 -36.32 9.04
CA LEU A 862 -6.06 -37.27 8.36
C LEU A 862 -6.48 -38.42 9.29
N SER A 863 -5.56 -38.97 10.09
CA SER A 863 -5.87 -40.02 11.07
C SER A 863 -6.92 -39.55 12.08
N THR A 864 -6.70 -38.36 12.66
CA THR A 864 -7.61 -37.74 13.63
C THR A 864 -9.00 -37.50 13.03
N LEU A 865 -9.09 -36.93 11.83
CA LEU A 865 -10.37 -36.66 11.15
C LEU A 865 -11.11 -37.96 10.79
N HIS A 866 -10.40 -39.01 10.37
CA HIS A 866 -11.01 -40.32 10.13
C HIS A 866 -11.52 -40.97 11.43
N ASN A 867 -10.82 -40.82 12.55
CA ASN A 867 -11.29 -41.29 13.85
C ASN A 867 -12.53 -40.52 14.30
N TYR A 868 -12.57 -39.19 14.12
CA TYR A 868 -13.77 -38.40 14.37
C TYR A 868 -14.97 -38.90 13.54
N LEU A 869 -14.80 -39.18 12.25
CA LEU A 869 -15.88 -39.67 11.39
C LEU A 869 -16.53 -40.97 11.89
N LYS A 870 -15.79 -41.82 12.62
CA LYS A 870 -16.32 -43.07 13.22
C LYS A 870 -17.30 -42.79 14.37
N VAL A 871 -17.09 -41.70 15.11
CA VAL A 871 -17.88 -41.34 16.29
C VAL A 871 -18.87 -40.20 16.07
N ALA A 872 -18.70 -39.41 15.00
CA ALA A 872 -19.52 -38.23 14.69
C ALA A 872 -21.05 -38.40 14.86
N PRO A 873 -21.70 -39.54 14.51
CA PRO A 873 -23.13 -39.73 14.73
C PRO A 873 -23.57 -39.74 16.21
N TYR A 874 -22.64 -40.05 17.13
CA TYR A 874 -22.92 -40.26 18.57
C TYR A 874 -22.47 -39.08 19.43
N THR A 875 -21.59 -38.23 18.89
CA THR A 875 -20.91 -37.17 19.63
C THR A 875 -21.51 -35.79 19.44
N LEU A 876 -22.71 -35.69 18.89
CA LEU A 876 -23.45 -34.43 18.88
C LEU A 876 -23.89 -34.05 20.29
N PRO A 877 -24.03 -32.74 20.61
CA PRO A 877 -24.51 -32.31 21.91
C PRO A 877 -25.84 -33.00 22.30
N GLU A 878 -26.00 -33.36 23.57
CA GLU A 878 -27.25 -33.98 24.05
C GLU A 878 -28.45 -33.03 23.91
N ASN A 879 -28.16 -31.73 23.90
CA ASN A 879 -29.15 -30.70 23.76
C ASN A 879 -29.73 -30.67 22.35
N SER A 880 -30.95 -31.18 22.17
CA SER A 880 -31.63 -31.17 20.88
C SER A 880 -31.84 -29.76 20.27
N ALA A 881 -31.75 -28.69 21.06
CA ALA A 881 -31.79 -27.32 20.57
C ALA A 881 -30.64 -26.99 19.59
N THR A 882 -29.45 -27.59 19.78
CA THR A 882 -28.30 -27.38 18.88
C THR A 882 -28.43 -28.11 17.55
N HIS A 883 -29.46 -28.93 17.39
CA HIS A 883 -29.72 -29.70 16.17
C HIS A 883 -30.80 -29.05 15.29
N ALA A 884 -31.35 -27.91 15.71
CA ALA A 884 -32.38 -27.23 14.95
C ALA A 884 -31.77 -26.48 13.75
N SER A 885 -32.32 -26.67 12.56
CA SER A 885 -32.05 -25.80 11.42
C SER A 885 -32.97 -24.59 11.50
N VAL A 886 -32.42 -23.43 11.84
CA VAL A 886 -33.15 -22.17 12.01
C VAL A 886 -32.40 -21.04 11.33
N LEU A 887 -33.08 -19.92 11.08
CA LEU A 887 -32.38 -18.71 10.64
C LEU A 887 -31.62 -18.11 11.83
N TRP A 888 -30.37 -17.73 11.59
CA TRP A 888 -29.50 -17.14 12.59
C TRP A 888 -28.68 -16.01 11.98
N HIS A 889 -28.58 -14.87 12.66
CA HIS A 889 -27.79 -13.73 12.20
C HIS A 889 -26.39 -13.79 12.80
N GLY A 890 -25.38 -14.14 11.99
CA GLY A 890 -24.00 -14.35 12.44
C GLY A 890 -23.21 -13.08 12.75
N ASP A 891 -23.66 -11.90 12.29
CA ASP A 891 -22.91 -10.63 12.38
C ASP A 891 -23.73 -9.49 13.02
N LEU A 892 -24.20 -9.72 14.26
CA LEU A 892 -24.86 -8.68 15.03
C LEU A 892 -23.84 -7.79 15.74
N ASN A 893 -23.60 -6.61 15.19
CA ASN A 893 -22.74 -5.59 15.78
C ASN A 893 -23.39 -4.20 15.68
N LEU A 894 -22.82 -3.20 16.38
CA LEU A 894 -23.42 -1.86 16.49
C LEU A 894 -23.51 -1.11 15.15
N GLN A 895 -22.72 -1.45 14.13
CA GLN A 895 -22.75 -0.78 12.83
C GLN A 895 -23.87 -1.33 11.93
N ASN A 896 -24.27 -2.58 12.15
CA ASN A 896 -25.30 -3.27 11.37
C ASN A 896 -26.73 -3.01 11.88
N ILE A 897 -26.88 -2.40 13.07
CA ILE A 897 -28.18 -2.11 13.69
C ILE A 897 -28.52 -0.64 13.50
N PHE A 898 -29.68 -0.34 12.92
CA PHE A 898 -30.17 1.02 12.69
C PHE A 898 -31.29 1.36 13.68
N VAL A 899 -31.17 2.52 14.33
CA VAL A 899 -32.14 3.01 15.30
C VAL A 899 -32.79 4.32 14.87
N ASP A 900 -33.94 4.62 15.46
CA ASP A 900 -34.65 5.88 15.21
C ASP A 900 -33.84 7.06 15.77
N PRO A 901 -33.46 8.06 14.95
CA PRO A 901 -32.68 9.20 15.43
C PRO A 901 -33.45 10.04 16.46
N LYS A 902 -34.78 10.01 16.47
CA LYS A 902 -35.63 10.72 17.45
C LYS A 902 -35.88 9.88 18.71
N GLU A 903 -35.83 8.56 18.59
CA GLU A 903 -36.02 7.60 19.69
C GLU A 903 -34.96 6.49 19.59
N PRO A 904 -33.70 6.75 20.02
CA PRO A 904 -32.57 5.85 19.77
C PRO A 904 -32.62 4.53 20.55
N THR A 905 -33.70 4.30 21.32
CA THR A 905 -34.06 3.03 21.94
C THR A 905 -34.87 2.10 21.03
N ARG A 906 -35.27 2.54 19.84
CA ARG A 906 -36.09 1.76 18.90
C ARG A 906 -35.25 1.32 17.70
N ILE A 907 -35.13 0.02 17.48
CA ILE A 907 -34.49 -0.55 16.29
C ILE A 907 -35.44 -0.41 15.10
N LEU A 908 -34.98 0.25 14.04
CA LEU A 908 -35.69 0.40 12.77
C LEU A 908 -35.35 -0.70 11.77
N GLY A 909 -34.16 -1.29 11.86
CA GLY A 909 -33.77 -2.46 11.08
C GLY A 909 -32.33 -2.90 11.32
N ILE A 910 -31.99 -4.05 10.75
CA ILE A 910 -30.67 -4.67 10.83
C ILE A 910 -30.25 -5.02 9.40
N ILE A 911 -29.05 -4.63 9.00
CA ILE A 911 -28.50 -4.85 7.66
C ILE A 911 -27.27 -5.77 7.70
N ASP A 912 -26.85 -6.23 6.52
CA ASP A 912 -25.65 -7.03 6.23
C ASP A 912 -25.70 -8.48 6.75
N TRP A 913 -26.10 -9.39 5.85
CA TRP A 913 -26.08 -10.84 6.08
C TRP A 913 -24.75 -11.49 5.69
N GLN A 914 -23.80 -10.69 5.21
CA GLN A 914 -22.44 -11.10 4.89
C GLN A 914 -21.48 -10.44 5.89
N SER A 915 -20.79 -11.29 6.64
CA SER A 915 -19.82 -10.94 7.66
C SER A 915 -18.75 -9.97 7.16
N ASN A 916 -18.57 -8.83 7.83
CA ASN A 916 -17.48 -7.90 7.54
C ASN A 916 -16.70 -7.45 8.79
N PHE A 917 -16.54 -8.35 9.76
CA PHE A 917 -15.68 -8.12 10.94
C PHE A 917 -14.23 -7.76 10.55
N GLU A 918 -13.73 -8.30 9.42
CA GLU A 918 -12.38 -8.05 8.89
C GLU A 918 -12.18 -6.63 8.34
N SER A 919 -13.27 -5.87 8.08
CA SER A 919 -13.18 -4.48 7.58
C SER A 919 -13.09 -3.42 8.69
N LEU A 920 -13.26 -3.83 9.95
CA LEU A 920 -13.11 -2.96 11.11
C LEU A 920 -11.62 -2.72 11.38
N ASN A 921 -11.23 -1.48 11.61
CA ASN A 921 -9.85 -1.22 12.00
C ASN A 921 -9.53 -1.87 13.36
N PRO A 922 -8.25 -2.14 13.67
CA PRO A 922 -7.87 -2.87 14.88
C PRO A 922 -8.38 -2.23 16.19
N VAL A 923 -8.60 -0.91 16.22
CA VAL A 923 -9.15 -0.20 17.37
C VAL A 923 -10.65 -0.46 17.53
N GLU A 924 -11.38 -0.67 16.43
CA GLU A 924 -12.80 -1.02 16.42
C GLU A 924 -13.04 -2.50 16.75
N GLN A 925 -12.15 -3.39 16.28
CA GLN A 925 -12.14 -4.80 16.69
C GLN A 925 -11.75 -4.95 18.17
N GLN A 926 -10.78 -4.17 18.64
CA GLN A 926 -10.39 -4.12 20.05
C GLN A 926 -11.47 -3.49 20.91
N LYS A 927 -12.18 -2.44 20.44
CA LYS A 927 -13.36 -1.92 21.14
C LYS A 927 -14.51 -2.93 21.18
N ALA A 928 -14.73 -3.71 20.12
CA ALA A 928 -15.73 -4.78 20.11
C ALA A 928 -15.37 -5.93 21.07
N LYS A 929 -14.08 -6.32 21.14
CA LYS A 929 -13.57 -7.33 22.07
C LYS A 929 -13.51 -6.83 23.53
N VAL A 930 -13.13 -5.58 23.77
CA VAL A 930 -13.10 -4.97 25.12
C VAL A 930 -14.51 -4.68 25.65
N LEU A 931 -15.47 -4.36 24.78
CA LEU A 931 -16.89 -4.20 25.16
C LEU A 931 -17.53 -5.53 25.57
N HIS A 932 -16.94 -6.66 25.15
CA HIS A 932 -17.34 -8.01 25.53
C HIS A 932 -16.86 -8.42 26.93
N GLN A 933 -15.78 -7.82 27.44
CA GLN A 933 -15.12 -8.28 28.67
C GLN A 933 -15.66 -7.70 29.99
N ALA A 934 -16.65 -6.80 30.03
CA ALA A 934 -17.10 -6.26 31.32
C ALA A 934 -18.62 -6.12 31.46
N GLN A 935 -19.29 -7.27 31.44
CA GLN A 935 -20.30 -7.65 32.46
C GLN A 935 -21.39 -6.61 32.78
N THR A 936 -22.41 -6.52 31.92
CA THR A 936 -23.82 -6.32 32.35
C THR A 936 -24.77 -6.75 31.22
N LEU A 937 -24.48 -6.40 29.96
CA LEU A 937 -25.38 -6.66 28.83
C LEU A 937 -25.36 -8.12 28.33
N HIS A 938 -24.22 -8.81 28.35
CA HIS A 938 -24.19 -10.26 28.03
C HIS A 938 -24.95 -11.08 29.08
N ASN A 939 -24.79 -10.75 30.37
CA ASN A 939 -25.58 -11.37 31.44
C ASN A 939 -27.08 -11.04 31.29
N LEU A 940 -27.42 -9.84 30.85
CA LEU A 940 -28.80 -9.46 30.55
C LEU A 940 -29.34 -10.22 29.33
N TYR A 941 -28.56 -10.35 28.26
CA TYR A 941 -28.86 -11.14 27.07
C TYR A 941 -29.12 -12.60 27.45
N LEU A 942 -28.18 -13.24 28.15
CA LEU A 942 -28.33 -14.63 28.63
C LEU A 942 -29.55 -14.78 29.55
N ALA A 943 -29.74 -13.87 30.51
CA ALA A 943 -30.88 -13.92 31.43
C ALA A 943 -32.22 -13.73 30.71
N ARG A 944 -32.26 -12.96 29.62
CA ARG A 944 -33.47 -12.73 28.82
C ARG A 944 -33.71 -13.83 27.80
N SER A 945 -32.69 -14.29 27.08
CA SER A 945 -32.78 -15.48 26.23
C SER A 945 -33.29 -16.67 27.04
N ARG A 946 -32.84 -16.87 28.29
CA ARG A 946 -33.40 -17.88 29.19
C ARG A 946 -34.91 -17.74 29.43
N GLN A 947 -35.43 -16.51 29.48
CA GLN A 947 -36.83 -16.23 29.76
C GLN A 947 -37.73 -16.35 28.53
N ILE A 948 -37.25 -15.91 27.36
CA ILE A 948 -38.10 -15.72 26.17
C ILE A 948 -37.65 -16.45 24.91
N ASN A 949 -36.42 -16.97 24.87
CA ASN A 949 -35.86 -17.77 23.79
C ASN A 949 -35.04 -18.97 24.34
N PRO A 950 -35.72 -19.95 24.98
CA PRO A 950 -35.04 -21.03 25.69
C PRO A 950 -34.14 -21.86 24.78
N VAL A 951 -34.51 -22.05 23.50
CA VAL A 951 -33.73 -22.81 22.50
C VAL A 951 -32.34 -22.23 22.31
N VAL A 952 -32.24 -20.91 22.11
CA VAL A 952 -30.95 -20.22 21.92
C VAL A 952 -30.14 -20.21 23.20
N PHE A 953 -30.79 -19.95 24.34
CA PHE A 953 -30.13 -20.00 25.64
C PHE A 953 -29.51 -21.37 25.91
N GLU A 954 -30.30 -22.43 25.70
CA GLU A 954 -29.91 -23.83 25.85
C GLU A 954 -28.74 -24.22 24.93
N ALA A 955 -28.75 -23.75 23.68
CA ALA A 955 -27.65 -23.95 22.74
C ALA A 955 -26.33 -23.30 23.21
N ILE A 956 -26.40 -22.14 23.87
CA ILE A 956 -25.23 -21.42 24.40
C ILE A 956 -24.66 -22.09 25.67
N GLN A 957 -25.51 -22.64 26.54
CA GLN A 957 -25.06 -23.22 27.82
C GLN A 957 -24.18 -24.49 27.66
N GLY A 958 -24.28 -25.19 26.53
CA GLY A 958 -23.61 -26.47 26.30
C GLY A 958 -22.16 -26.40 25.79
N GLN A 959 -21.59 -25.19 25.60
CA GLN A 959 -20.32 -24.99 24.89
C GLN A 959 -19.11 -25.71 25.49
N LYS A 960 -19.14 -25.98 26.81
CA LYS A 960 -18.05 -26.66 27.53
C LYS A 960 -18.16 -28.18 27.59
N THR A 961 -19.24 -28.75 27.07
CA THR A 961 -19.44 -30.21 27.11
C THR A 961 -18.51 -30.92 26.13
N LEU A 962 -18.08 -32.14 26.47
CA LEU A 962 -17.24 -32.97 25.61
C LEU A 962 -17.85 -33.16 24.21
N ARG A 963 -19.17 -33.45 24.15
CA ARG A 963 -19.91 -33.61 22.89
C ARG A 963 -19.95 -32.32 22.05
N HIS A 964 -20.06 -31.14 22.67
CA HIS A 964 -20.00 -29.89 21.93
C HIS A 964 -18.60 -29.64 21.36
N GLN A 965 -17.56 -29.74 22.18
CA GLN A 965 -16.19 -29.49 21.75
C GLN A 965 -15.77 -30.40 20.59
N VAL A 966 -16.06 -31.70 20.68
CA VAL A 966 -15.71 -32.65 19.63
C VAL A 966 -16.52 -32.46 18.34
N SER A 967 -17.68 -31.78 18.39
CA SER A 967 -18.48 -31.44 17.20
C SER A 967 -17.95 -30.22 16.42
N VAL A 968 -17.22 -29.31 17.08
CA VAL A 968 -16.74 -28.04 16.51
C VAL A 968 -15.28 -28.13 16.04
N ILE A 969 -14.40 -28.66 16.90
CA ILE A 969 -12.95 -28.71 16.67
C ILE A 969 -12.54 -29.39 15.33
N PRO A 970 -13.24 -30.42 14.81
CA PRO A 970 -12.90 -31.00 13.51
C PRO A 970 -12.76 -29.97 12.40
N GLY A 971 -13.61 -28.94 12.37
CA GLY A 971 -13.59 -27.87 11.37
C GLY A 971 -12.43 -26.87 11.49
N LEU A 972 -11.54 -27.04 12.47
CA LEU A 972 -10.37 -26.20 12.73
C LEU A 972 -9.05 -26.96 12.46
N THR A 973 -9.10 -28.15 11.86
CA THR A 973 -7.91 -28.99 11.66
C THR A 973 -6.93 -28.38 10.64
N ILE A 974 -7.42 -27.59 9.69
CA ILE A 974 -6.57 -26.77 8.81
C ILE A 974 -5.69 -25.79 9.62
N MET A 975 -6.14 -25.37 10.81
CA MET A 975 -5.43 -24.51 11.75
C MET A 975 -4.66 -25.27 12.85
N ASP A 976 -4.32 -26.53 12.59
CA ASP A 976 -3.50 -27.40 13.48
C ASP A 976 -4.12 -27.76 14.83
N TYR A 977 -5.45 -27.88 14.91
CA TYR A 977 -6.14 -28.28 16.14
C TYR A 977 -6.23 -29.81 16.32
N GLU A 978 -5.56 -30.63 15.49
CA GLU A 978 -5.63 -32.09 15.60
C GLU A 978 -5.12 -32.68 16.92
N PRO A 979 -4.13 -32.11 17.64
CA PRO A 979 -3.78 -32.61 18.98
C PRO A 979 -4.95 -32.46 19.95
N CYS A 980 -5.62 -31.29 19.93
CA CYS A 980 -6.79 -31.03 20.76
C CYS A 980 -7.93 -32.02 20.42
N LEU A 981 -8.17 -32.26 19.13
CA LEU A 981 -9.19 -33.22 18.70
C LEU A 981 -8.85 -34.66 19.13
N ASN A 982 -7.59 -35.08 19.04
CA ASN A 982 -7.15 -36.39 19.54
C ASN A 982 -7.41 -36.55 21.04
N SER A 983 -7.14 -35.51 21.85
CA SER A 983 -7.47 -35.51 23.27
C SER A 983 -8.96 -35.74 23.51
N LEU A 984 -9.81 -34.99 22.81
CA LEU A 984 -11.27 -35.14 22.91
C LEU A 984 -11.73 -36.53 22.48
N LEU A 985 -11.14 -37.11 21.43
CA LEU A 985 -11.47 -38.47 20.98
C LEU A 985 -11.06 -39.55 22.00
N ARG A 986 -9.96 -39.37 22.74
CA ARG A 986 -9.61 -40.25 23.87
C ARG A 986 -10.63 -40.14 25.00
N ASP A 987 -11.09 -38.94 25.32
CA ASP A 987 -12.12 -38.74 26.33
C ASP A 987 -13.47 -39.33 25.89
N ILE A 988 -13.82 -39.24 24.61
CA ILE A 988 -14.96 -39.95 24.02
C ILE A 988 -14.82 -41.47 24.16
N GLN A 989 -13.61 -42.03 23.97
CA GLN A 989 -13.39 -43.45 24.17
C GLN A 989 -13.60 -43.87 25.64
N LYS A 990 -13.11 -43.08 26.59
CA LYS A 990 -13.28 -43.33 28.04
C LYS A 990 -14.73 -43.21 28.48
N GLU A 991 -15.45 -42.22 27.97
CA GLU A 991 -16.86 -41.95 28.31
C GLU A 991 -17.85 -42.68 27.40
N TRP A 992 -17.39 -43.52 26.48
CA TRP A 992 -18.25 -44.19 25.50
C TRP A 992 -19.50 -44.87 26.10
N PRO A 993 -19.42 -45.62 27.22
CA PRO A 993 -20.60 -46.23 27.83
C PRO A 993 -21.66 -45.22 28.31
N SER A 994 -21.26 -44.01 28.72
CA SER A 994 -22.21 -42.94 29.07
C SER A 994 -22.83 -42.31 27.82
N ILE A 995 -22.09 -42.30 26.70
CA ILE A 995 -22.51 -41.67 25.45
C ILE A 995 -23.60 -42.49 24.74
N VAL A 996 -23.41 -43.81 24.64
CA VAL A 996 -24.34 -44.72 23.92
C VAL A 996 -25.30 -45.48 24.83
N GLY A 997 -25.14 -45.36 26.15
CA GLY A 997 -25.91 -46.11 27.16
C GLY A 997 -25.38 -47.53 27.39
N GLN A 998 -25.68 -48.09 28.57
CA GLN A 998 -25.30 -49.44 28.98
C GLN A 998 -26.48 -50.41 28.84
N ASP A 999 -26.18 -51.67 28.50
CA ASP A 999 -27.13 -52.77 28.56
C ASP A 999 -27.31 -53.29 29.99
N SER A 1000 -28.20 -54.28 30.16
CA SER A 1000 -28.52 -54.88 31.47
C SER A 1000 -27.32 -55.54 32.16
N ASP A 1001 -26.24 -55.84 31.42
CA ASP A 1001 -25.03 -56.49 31.92
C ASP A 1001 -23.89 -55.47 32.18
N GLY A 1002 -24.16 -54.17 32.01
CA GLY A 1002 -23.20 -53.08 32.24
C GLY A 1002 -22.22 -52.83 31.09
N ALA A 1003 -22.37 -53.54 29.96
CA ALA A 1003 -21.59 -53.30 28.75
C ALA A 1003 -22.23 -52.18 27.90
N SER A 1004 -21.43 -51.44 27.13
CA SER A 1004 -21.95 -50.40 26.24
C SER A 1004 -22.84 -51.01 25.16
N SER A 1005 -24.02 -50.43 24.94
CA SER A 1005 -25.00 -50.88 23.92
C SER A 1005 -24.44 -50.96 22.50
N ILE A 1006 -23.39 -50.17 22.21
CA ILE A 1006 -22.63 -50.16 20.95
C ILE A 1006 -21.14 -50.22 21.32
N PRO A 1007 -20.32 -51.15 20.77
CA PRO A 1007 -18.88 -51.17 21.00
C PRO A 1007 -18.19 -49.88 20.52
N CYS A 1008 -17.22 -49.37 21.29
CA CYS A 1008 -16.49 -48.17 20.90
C CYS A 1008 -15.65 -48.42 19.63
N PRO A 1009 -15.83 -47.62 18.55
CA PRO A 1009 -15.09 -47.80 17.30
C PRO A 1009 -13.67 -47.21 17.36
N LEU A 1010 -13.29 -46.59 18.48
CA LEU A 1010 -11.96 -46.03 18.71
C LEU A 1010 -11.10 -47.01 19.52
N GLN A 1011 -9.89 -47.27 19.02
CA GLN A 1011 -8.86 -48.03 19.70
C GLN A 1011 -7.55 -47.28 19.55
N PHE A 1012 -6.85 -47.08 20.67
CA PHE A 1012 -5.54 -46.45 20.72
C PHE A 1012 -4.61 -47.39 21.49
N SER A 1013 -3.42 -47.65 20.95
CA SER A 1013 -2.35 -48.35 21.64
C SER A 1013 -1.73 -47.48 22.74
N ALA A 1014 -1.00 -48.10 23.67
CA ALA A 1014 -0.32 -47.35 24.73
C ALA A 1014 0.68 -46.33 24.16
N ASP A 1015 1.42 -46.70 23.12
CA ASP A 1015 2.40 -45.83 22.45
C ASP A 1015 1.70 -44.63 21.77
N GLU A 1016 0.55 -44.85 21.12
CA GLU A 1016 -0.25 -43.76 20.51
C GLU A 1016 -0.80 -42.81 21.57
N VAL A 1017 -1.24 -43.31 22.73
CA VAL A 1017 -1.73 -42.45 23.82
C VAL A 1017 -0.60 -41.57 24.36
N GLU A 1018 0.58 -42.15 24.61
CA GLU A 1018 1.75 -41.40 25.10
C GLU A 1018 2.20 -40.33 24.08
N GLU A 1019 2.20 -40.66 22.78
CA GLU A 1019 2.52 -39.71 21.72
C GLU A 1019 1.50 -38.56 21.66
N GLN A 1020 0.20 -38.87 21.71
CA GLN A 1020 -0.83 -37.84 21.65
C GLN A 1020 -0.84 -36.93 22.89
N GLU A 1021 -0.52 -37.44 24.08
CA GLU A 1021 -0.37 -36.63 25.30
C GLU A 1021 0.80 -35.65 25.16
N ARG A 1022 1.92 -36.13 24.63
CA ARG A 1022 3.09 -35.28 24.32
C ARG A 1022 2.75 -34.21 23.28
N ASP A 1023 2.06 -34.58 22.21
CA ASP A 1023 1.66 -33.66 21.13
C ASP A 1023 0.74 -32.54 21.65
N VAL A 1024 -0.23 -32.86 22.50
CA VAL A 1024 -1.14 -31.88 23.12
C VAL A 1024 -0.39 -30.90 24.01
N GLU A 1025 0.56 -31.38 24.80
CA GLU A 1025 1.37 -30.53 25.68
C GLU A 1025 2.26 -29.58 24.88
N LEU A 1026 2.91 -30.07 23.83
CA LEU A 1026 3.71 -29.25 22.92
C LEU A 1026 2.84 -28.22 22.18
N TRP A 1027 1.66 -28.61 21.70
CA TRP A 1027 0.71 -27.69 21.08
C TRP A 1027 0.27 -26.59 22.06
N ALA A 1028 -0.07 -26.96 23.31
CA ALA A 1028 -0.47 -26.00 24.34
C ALA A 1028 0.66 -25.05 24.75
N GLN A 1029 1.92 -25.50 24.73
CA GLN A 1029 3.09 -24.64 24.94
C GLN A 1029 3.21 -23.59 23.83
N GLY A 1030 3.06 -23.98 22.57
CA GLY A 1030 3.03 -23.06 21.43
C GLY A 1030 1.91 -22.02 21.54
N VAL A 1031 0.72 -22.42 21.96
CA VAL A 1031 -0.40 -21.49 22.20
C VAL A 1031 -0.09 -20.50 23.33
N ARG A 1032 0.51 -20.93 24.44
CA ARG A 1032 0.91 -20.04 25.55
C ARG A 1032 2.00 -19.06 25.15
N LEU A 1033 3.01 -19.53 24.41
CA LEU A 1033 4.06 -18.67 23.87
C LEU A 1033 3.49 -17.59 22.95
N MET A 1034 2.47 -17.92 22.15
CA MET A 1034 1.77 -16.93 21.33
C MET A 1034 1.06 -15.89 22.21
N GLU A 1035 0.39 -16.30 23.29
CA GLU A 1035 -0.31 -15.38 24.18
C GLU A 1035 0.65 -14.46 24.92
N GLU A 1036 1.78 -14.99 25.41
CA GLU A 1036 2.86 -14.22 26.03
C GLU A 1036 3.48 -13.23 25.02
N PHE A 1037 3.82 -13.69 23.81
CA PHE A 1037 4.32 -12.83 22.74
C PHE A 1037 3.31 -11.74 22.33
N THR A 1038 2.04 -12.10 22.15
CA THR A 1038 0.95 -11.17 21.80
C THR A 1038 0.77 -10.12 22.90
N SER A 1039 0.86 -10.54 24.17
CA SER A 1039 0.79 -9.66 25.34
C SER A 1039 2.00 -8.71 25.41
N ASP A 1040 3.21 -9.22 25.19
CA ASP A 1040 4.46 -8.47 25.34
C ASP A 1040 4.75 -7.51 24.18
N THR A 1041 4.33 -7.88 22.96
CA THR A 1041 4.57 -7.10 21.74
C THR A 1041 3.40 -6.19 21.36
N GLY A 1042 2.22 -6.41 21.95
CA GLY A 1042 0.99 -5.73 21.54
C GLY A 1042 0.51 -6.11 20.13
N CYS A 1043 1.12 -7.13 19.49
CA CYS A 1043 0.64 -7.72 18.24
C CYS A 1043 -0.71 -8.43 18.46
N PHE A 1044 -1.56 -8.54 17.44
CA PHE A 1044 -2.91 -9.10 17.56
C PHE A 1044 -3.01 -10.53 17.04
N LYS A 1045 -3.72 -11.40 17.77
CA LYS A 1045 -4.21 -12.71 17.30
C LYS A 1045 -5.36 -12.52 16.28
N HIS A 1046 -5.10 -12.75 14.99
CA HIS A 1046 -6.18 -12.89 14.00
C HIS A 1046 -6.94 -14.21 14.24
N TRP A 1047 -7.96 -14.11 15.11
CA TRP A 1047 -9.00 -15.12 15.39
C TRP A 1047 -8.57 -16.38 16.16
N ASP A 1048 -9.20 -16.64 17.31
CA ASP A 1048 -8.94 -17.78 18.19
C ASP A 1048 -10.09 -18.79 18.29
N GLY A 1049 -11.19 -18.62 17.54
CA GLY A 1049 -12.29 -19.59 17.51
C GLY A 1049 -12.92 -19.92 18.87
N ARG A 1050 -12.58 -19.20 19.95
CA ARG A 1050 -13.04 -19.41 21.32
C ARG A 1050 -13.22 -18.05 21.99
N VAL A 1051 -14.39 -17.85 22.58
CA VAL A 1051 -14.60 -16.80 23.59
C VAL A 1051 -13.87 -17.28 24.85
N ASN A 1052 -12.72 -16.70 25.16
CA ASN A 1052 -12.10 -16.89 26.48
C ASN A 1052 -13.06 -16.34 27.55
N GLU A 1053 -13.25 -17.11 28.61
CA GLU A 1053 -14.00 -16.73 29.82
C GLU A 1053 -13.45 -15.49 30.52
#